data_AF-A0AA89AZW3-F1
#
_entry.id   AF-A0AA89AZW3-F1
#
_cell.length_a   1.000
_cell.length_b   1.000
_cell.length_c   1.000
_cell.angle_alpha   90.00
_cell.angle_beta   90.00
_cell.angle_gamma   90.00
#
_symmetry.space_group_name_H-M   'P 1'
#
loop_
_entity.id
_entity.type
_entity.pdbx_description
1 polymer ?
#
loop_
_entity_poly.entity_id
_entity_poly.type
_entity_poly.pdbx_seq_one_letter_code
_entity_poly.pdbx_strand_id
1 'polypeptide(L)'
;MDRKMRWCLVTVLVTCSAITQVRSDASNHKYNRGDAVPLYANKVGPFQNPSETYRYFDLPFCLPAHPKEKKEALGEVLNGDRLVSAPYELDFLVEKDSKTVCKKVLTREEVAQFRSAVMKDYYFQMYYDDLPLWGFVGKIEKETRADPSESKYYLFKHLHFDVLYNKDRVIEVNVRTDPSALVDLTEDKEVVADFMYTVKWKETNISFEKRMDKYSQSSSLPHHLEIHWFSIINSCVTVLLLTGFLATILMRVLKNDFVKYAHDEETAEDQEETGWKYIHGDVFRYPKHNSLFAAALGSGTQLFTLAIFIFLLALVGVFYPYNRGALFTALVVIYALTSGIAGYTGASYYCQLEGTNWVRNLLLTGSLFCGPLFLTFCFLNTVAIAYSATAALPFGTIVVIVLIWALVTSPLLVLGGIAGKNSKAEFQAPCRTTKYPREIPPLPWYRGTLPQMAMAGFLPFSAIYIELYYIFASVWGHRIYTIYSILFIVFIILLIVTAFITVALTYFQLAAEDHEWWWRTSWRTLQIRGELSGHRTVHVKMEKMMIRWLGVAMVVMWAASGVVTSDSSNHKYKPGEEVPLYANKVGPFHNPSETYRYLDLPFCYPANLKEKKEALGEVLNGDRLVVAPYKLDFLVEKNSETVCRKTLTKEEVAKFRSSVAKDYYFQMYYDDMPVWGFLGKVDKEKDSDPSESKYYLFKHLHFEILYNKDRVIEINARTDSNALVDLTEDKEVEVDFMYTVEWKATNTPFEKRMDKYSQSSSLPHHLEIHWFSIINSCVTVLLLTGFLATILMRVLKNDFVKYAHDEEADDDQEESGWKYIHGDVFRYPKHKSLFAAALGSGTQLFTLAIFIFILSLVGVFYPYNRGALFTALVVIYALTSGIAGYTASSFYHQLEGTNWVRNLLLTGCLFCGPLFLTFCFLNTVAIIYSATAALPFGTIVVIVLIWTLVTSPLLVMGGIAGKNSKADFQAPCRTTKYPREIPPLPWYRGTLPQMAMAGFLPFSAIYIELYYIFASVWGHRIYTIYSILFVVFIILLIVTAFITVALTYFQLAAEDHEWWWRSFLCGGSTGLFIYGYCLYYYYMRSDMSGFMQTSFFFGYMACICYGFFLMLGAVGFRAALLFVRHIYRSIKCE
;
A
#
# COMPACT_ATOMS: atom_id res chain seq x y z
N MET A 1 29.09 40.49 14.27
CA MET A 1 29.39 39.77 13.01
C MET A 1 28.51 40.34 11.91
N ASP A 2 28.67 41.60 11.51
CA ASP A 2 29.75 42.29 10.79
C ASP A 2 29.73 42.08 9.27
N ARG A 3 29.66 43.20 8.54
CA ARG A 3 29.41 43.37 7.08
C ARG A 3 30.33 42.55 6.15
N LYS A 4 31.38 41.93 6.70
CA LYS A 4 32.35 41.07 5.99
C LYS A 4 31.73 39.78 5.43
N MET A 5 30.68 39.24 6.06
CA MET A 5 30.04 37.99 5.59
C MET A 5 29.18 38.17 4.33
N ARG A 6 28.59 39.36 4.14
CA ARG A 6 27.84 39.70 2.90
C ARG A 6 28.77 39.92 1.71
N TRP A 7 29.95 40.50 1.94
CA TRP A 7 30.95 40.67 0.88
C TRP A 7 31.61 39.35 0.47
N CYS A 8 31.84 38.41 1.40
CA CYS A 8 32.30 37.04 1.08
C CYS A 8 31.25 36.24 0.27
N LEU A 9 29.95 36.34 0.61
CA LEU A 9 28.91 35.64 -0.14
C LEU A 9 28.76 36.18 -1.58
N VAL A 10 28.90 37.49 -1.77
CA VAL A 10 28.80 38.14 -3.08
C VAL A 10 30.07 37.93 -3.92
N THR A 11 31.27 37.85 -3.32
CA THR A 11 32.51 37.56 -4.05
C THR A 11 32.64 36.09 -4.48
N VAL A 12 32.02 35.15 -3.75
CA VAL A 12 31.94 33.73 -4.18
C VAL A 12 30.91 33.55 -5.31
N LEU A 13 29.85 34.36 -5.36
CA LEU A 13 28.85 34.31 -6.44
C LEU A 13 29.31 35.01 -7.73
N VAL A 14 30.16 36.04 -7.65
CA VAL A 14 30.61 36.83 -8.83
C VAL A 14 31.85 36.24 -9.52
N THR A 15 32.62 35.38 -8.85
CA THR A 15 33.81 34.74 -9.46
C THR A 15 33.48 33.55 -10.38
N CYS A 16 32.22 33.07 -10.39
CA CYS A 16 31.77 32.02 -11.33
C CYS A 16 31.26 32.54 -12.69
N SER A 17 31.19 33.86 -12.91
CA SER A 17 30.60 34.44 -14.14
C SER A 17 31.61 34.96 -15.18
N ALA A 18 32.91 34.67 -15.04
CA ALA A 18 33.94 35.18 -15.96
C ALA A 18 34.81 34.06 -16.56
N ILE A 19 34.26 33.28 -17.49
CA ILE A 19 35.04 32.52 -18.48
C ILE A 19 34.36 32.62 -19.85
N THR A 20 34.90 33.56 -20.64
CA THR A 20 35.11 33.54 -22.10
C THR A 20 34.11 32.81 -23.01
N GLN A 21 33.54 33.55 -23.97
CA GLN A 21 33.05 33.02 -25.23
C GLN A 21 34.16 32.21 -25.93
N VAL A 22 33.98 30.89 -26.02
CA VAL A 22 34.78 29.99 -26.86
C VAL A 22 33.82 29.19 -27.75
N ARG A 23 34.23 29.07 -29.01
CA ARG A 23 33.55 28.46 -30.16
C ARG A 23 33.28 26.96 -29.98
N SER A 24 32.14 26.53 -30.56
CA SER A 24 31.72 25.17 -30.94
C SER A 24 32.48 23.98 -30.34
N ASP A 25 31.83 23.28 -29.42
CA ASP A 25 32.05 21.85 -29.16
C ASP A 25 30.79 21.26 -28.49
N ALA A 26 30.74 19.95 -28.26
CA ALA A 26 29.63 19.13 -27.75
C ALA A 26 28.87 19.59 -26.47
N SER A 27 29.06 20.83 -26.00
CA SER A 27 28.44 21.43 -24.81
C SER A 27 27.06 22.06 -25.03
N ASN A 28 26.64 22.31 -26.28
CA ASN A 28 25.36 22.97 -26.57
C ASN A 28 24.26 22.02 -27.08
N HIS A 29 24.56 20.71 -27.18
CA HIS A 29 23.69 19.65 -27.74
C HIS A 29 23.08 20.00 -29.09
N LYS A 30 23.85 20.66 -29.95
CA LYS A 30 23.42 21.03 -31.31
C LYS A 30 24.34 20.38 -32.34
N TYR A 31 23.74 19.72 -33.31
CA TYR A 31 24.43 18.92 -34.31
C TYR A 31 23.97 19.29 -35.72
N ASN A 32 24.92 19.33 -36.66
CA ASN A 32 24.66 19.37 -38.09
C ASN A 32 24.56 17.94 -38.63
N ARG A 33 23.89 17.79 -39.78
CA ARG A 33 23.79 16.50 -40.46
C ARG A 33 25.18 15.94 -40.78
N GLY A 34 25.44 14.71 -40.35
CA GLY A 34 26.72 14.03 -40.49
C GLY A 34 27.73 14.29 -39.37
N ASP A 35 27.40 15.12 -38.37
CA ASP A 35 28.25 15.31 -37.21
C ASP A 35 28.31 14.00 -36.39
N ALA A 36 29.53 13.64 -35.96
CA ALA A 36 29.74 12.47 -35.13
C ALA A 36 29.30 12.75 -33.69
N VAL A 37 28.26 12.04 -33.24
CA VAL A 37 27.78 12.11 -31.85
C VAL A 37 28.36 10.93 -31.07
N PRO A 38 29.13 11.16 -29.99
CA PRO A 38 29.81 10.08 -29.30
C PRO A 38 28.84 9.21 -28.50
N LEU A 39 28.91 7.90 -28.72
CA LEU A 39 28.25 6.87 -27.90
C LEU A 39 29.27 6.30 -26.91
N TYR A 40 28.94 6.31 -25.62
CA TYR A 40 29.80 5.79 -24.56
C TYR A 40 29.18 4.53 -23.93
N ALA A 41 29.92 3.43 -23.91
CA ALA A 41 29.56 2.26 -23.12
C ALA A 41 29.98 2.47 -21.66
N ASN A 42 29.12 2.09 -20.71
CA ASN A 42 29.35 2.28 -19.28
C ASN A 42 29.66 0.95 -18.57
N LYS A 43 28.62 0.17 -18.30
CA LYS A 43 28.70 -1.02 -17.44
C LYS A 43 27.73 -2.13 -17.85
N VAL A 44 28.03 -3.33 -17.39
CA VAL A 44 27.21 -4.55 -17.53
C VAL A 44 27.07 -5.24 -16.18
N GLY A 45 25.96 -5.90 -15.92
CA GLY A 45 25.78 -6.63 -14.66
C GLY A 45 24.43 -7.36 -14.59
N PRO A 46 24.22 -8.21 -13.57
CA PRO A 46 22.96 -8.93 -13.38
C PRO A 46 21.83 -7.95 -13.08
N PHE A 47 20.70 -8.07 -13.78
CA PHE A 47 19.57 -7.17 -13.55
C PHE A 47 19.04 -7.23 -12.11
N GLN A 48 19.03 -8.42 -11.51
CA GLN A 48 18.56 -8.65 -10.14
C GLN A 48 19.57 -8.26 -9.04
N ASN A 49 20.85 -8.04 -9.39
CA ASN A 49 21.89 -7.61 -8.46
C ASN A 49 22.63 -6.36 -8.98
N PRO A 50 22.03 -5.17 -8.84
CA PRO A 50 22.54 -3.93 -9.44
C PRO A 50 23.83 -3.42 -8.80
N SER A 51 24.26 -3.95 -7.66
CA SER A 51 25.55 -3.61 -7.03
C SER A 51 26.73 -4.34 -7.67
N GLU A 52 26.48 -5.45 -8.37
CA GLU A 52 27.49 -6.26 -9.05
C GLU A 52 27.63 -5.79 -10.51
N THR A 53 28.35 -4.70 -10.74
CA THR A 53 28.57 -4.16 -12.09
C THR A 53 30.02 -4.27 -12.53
N TYR A 54 30.22 -4.57 -13.81
CA TYR A 54 31.49 -4.74 -14.50
C TYR A 54 31.59 -3.74 -15.67
N ARG A 55 32.79 -3.49 -16.20
CA ARG A 55 32.94 -2.63 -17.38
C ARG A 55 32.29 -3.33 -18.57
N TYR A 56 31.71 -2.55 -19.49
CA TYR A 56 31.04 -3.13 -20.65
C TYR A 56 31.93 -4.11 -21.44
N PHE A 57 33.22 -3.80 -21.59
CA PHE A 57 34.19 -4.62 -22.32
C PHE A 57 34.90 -5.69 -21.47
N ASP A 58 34.50 -5.88 -20.21
CA ASP A 58 34.91 -7.06 -19.43
C ASP A 58 34.22 -8.32 -19.98
N LEU A 59 33.07 -8.14 -20.63
CA LEU A 59 32.49 -9.16 -21.51
C LEU A 59 33.16 -9.10 -22.90
N PRO A 60 33.29 -10.25 -23.59
CA PRO A 60 34.09 -10.35 -24.81
C PRO A 60 33.45 -9.74 -26.08
N PHE A 61 32.90 -8.54 -25.98
CA PHE A 61 32.38 -7.73 -27.10
C PHE A 61 33.51 -7.15 -27.99
N CYS A 62 33.13 -6.57 -29.13
CA CYS A 62 34.06 -5.87 -30.04
C CYS A 62 34.67 -4.63 -29.37
N LEU A 63 35.99 -4.57 -29.20
CA LEU A 63 36.68 -3.35 -28.79
C LEU A 63 36.98 -2.44 -29.99
N PRO A 64 36.84 -1.10 -29.85
CA PRO A 64 37.30 -0.16 -30.87
C PRO A 64 38.83 -0.14 -30.97
N ALA A 65 39.37 0.18 -32.15
CA ALA A 65 40.83 0.22 -32.38
C ALA A 65 41.57 1.23 -31.48
N HIS A 66 40.92 2.34 -31.14
CA HIS A 66 41.41 3.35 -30.20
C HIS A 66 40.29 3.74 -29.21
N PRO A 67 40.15 3.04 -28.08
CA PRO A 67 39.15 3.39 -27.07
C PRO A 67 39.49 4.76 -26.48
N LYS A 68 38.59 5.73 -26.63
CA LYS A 68 38.68 7.03 -25.96
C LYS A 68 37.90 6.95 -24.65
N GLU A 69 38.60 7.06 -23.53
CA GLU A 69 37.99 7.19 -22.21
C GLU A 69 37.48 8.63 -22.02
N LYS A 70 36.23 8.80 -21.57
CA LYS A 70 35.69 10.11 -21.21
C LYS A 70 36.19 10.44 -19.80
N LYS A 71 36.78 11.62 -19.59
CA LYS A 71 37.13 12.10 -18.25
C LYS A 71 35.85 12.27 -17.42
N GLU A 72 35.66 11.46 -16.40
CA GLU A 72 34.49 11.52 -15.52
C GLU A 72 34.63 12.59 -14.44
N ALA A 73 33.51 13.19 -14.05
CA ALA A 73 33.45 14.03 -12.86
C ALA A 73 33.57 13.19 -11.58
N LEU A 74 34.01 13.78 -10.47
CA LEU A 74 34.17 13.07 -9.18
C LEU A 74 32.92 12.26 -8.78
N GLY A 75 31.72 12.80 -9.03
CA GLY A 75 30.47 12.12 -8.69
C GLY A 75 30.07 11.01 -9.65
N GLU A 76 30.45 11.10 -10.93
CA GLU A 76 30.29 10.00 -11.90
C GLU A 76 31.19 8.82 -11.51
N VAL A 77 32.43 9.12 -11.08
CA VAL A 77 33.36 8.11 -10.57
C VAL A 77 32.81 7.42 -9.31
N LEU A 78 32.23 8.18 -8.38
CA LEU A 78 31.58 7.69 -7.16
C LEU A 78 30.34 6.84 -7.44
N ASN A 79 29.63 7.11 -8.54
CA ASN A 79 28.50 6.32 -9.01
C ASN A 79 28.93 4.99 -9.70
N GLY A 80 30.25 4.79 -9.86
CA GLY A 80 30.81 3.62 -10.54
C GLY A 80 30.72 3.70 -12.06
N ASP A 81 30.55 4.90 -12.64
CA ASP A 81 30.52 5.09 -14.08
C ASP A 81 31.95 5.01 -14.65
N ARG A 82 32.11 4.27 -15.75
CA ARG A 82 33.37 4.02 -16.45
C ARG A 82 33.11 4.12 -17.95
N LEU A 83 33.22 5.34 -18.50
CA LEU A 83 32.71 5.65 -19.82
C LEU A 83 33.78 5.51 -20.90
N VAL A 84 33.60 4.54 -21.79
CA VAL A 84 34.51 4.26 -22.90
C VAL A 84 33.76 4.39 -24.22
N SER A 85 34.38 5.00 -25.25
CA SER A 85 33.78 5.10 -26.57
C SER A 85 33.36 3.72 -27.11
N ALA A 86 32.10 3.59 -27.52
CA ALA A 86 31.58 2.37 -28.12
C ALA A 86 31.93 2.31 -29.63
N PRO A 87 32.05 1.11 -30.23
CA PRO A 87 32.43 0.97 -31.64
C PRO A 87 31.30 1.26 -32.64
N TYR A 88 30.12 1.71 -32.17
CA TYR A 88 28.97 2.01 -33.02
C TYR A 88 29.00 3.50 -33.44
N GLU A 89 29.06 3.75 -34.74
CA GLU A 89 29.04 5.11 -35.29
C GLU A 89 27.60 5.56 -35.55
N LEU A 90 27.09 6.43 -34.67
CA LEU A 90 25.73 7.00 -34.70
C LEU A 90 25.78 8.48 -35.13
N ASP A 91 26.14 8.73 -36.39
CA ASP A 91 26.29 10.08 -36.93
C ASP A 91 24.92 10.75 -37.12
N PHE A 92 24.82 12.05 -36.80
CA PHE A 92 23.54 12.77 -36.74
C PHE A 92 22.82 12.78 -38.10
N LEU A 93 21.58 12.29 -38.15
CA LEU A 93 20.74 12.17 -39.36
C LEU A 93 21.36 11.30 -40.49
N VAL A 94 22.18 10.32 -40.12
CA VAL A 94 22.71 9.30 -41.03
C VAL A 94 22.16 7.94 -40.62
N GLU A 95 21.29 7.38 -41.45
CA GLU A 95 20.77 6.03 -41.26
C GLU A 95 21.78 4.98 -41.70
N LYS A 96 21.80 3.85 -40.99
CA LYS A 96 22.67 2.70 -41.28
C LYS A 96 21.85 1.43 -41.11
N ASP A 97 21.77 0.60 -42.13
CA ASP A 97 21.06 -0.68 -42.06
C ASP A 97 22.04 -1.84 -41.95
N SER A 98 21.96 -2.59 -40.84
CA SER A 98 22.73 -3.83 -40.57
C SER A 98 24.22 -3.69 -40.83
N LYS A 99 24.83 -2.57 -40.41
CA LYS A 99 26.27 -2.35 -40.53
C LYS A 99 27.01 -3.29 -39.58
N THR A 100 27.98 -4.04 -40.10
CA THR A 100 28.84 -4.90 -39.28
C THR A 100 29.82 -4.07 -38.47
N VAL A 101 29.86 -4.30 -37.15
CA VAL A 101 30.82 -3.69 -36.23
C VAL A 101 32.13 -4.45 -36.28
N CYS A 102 32.07 -5.74 -35.96
CA CYS A 102 33.20 -6.66 -36.05
C CYS A 102 32.70 -8.10 -36.18
N LYS A 103 33.57 -8.97 -36.71
CA LYS A 103 33.39 -10.43 -36.66
C LYS A 103 34.37 -10.98 -35.63
N LYS A 104 33.87 -11.68 -34.62
CA LYS A 104 34.68 -12.24 -33.54
C LYS A 104 34.43 -13.74 -33.41
N VAL A 105 35.51 -14.52 -33.34
CA VAL A 105 35.46 -15.94 -33.00
C VAL A 105 35.53 -16.02 -31.47
N LEU A 106 34.45 -16.49 -30.84
CA LEU A 106 34.39 -16.65 -29.39
C LEU A 106 35.02 -17.98 -29.00
N THR A 107 36.01 -17.93 -28.12
CA THR A 107 36.63 -19.12 -27.51
C THR A 107 35.67 -19.82 -26.54
N ARG A 108 35.97 -21.07 -26.16
CA ARG A 108 35.14 -21.83 -25.20
C ARG A 108 34.95 -21.09 -23.86
N GLU A 109 35.99 -20.42 -23.39
CA GLU A 109 35.93 -19.62 -22.15
C GLU A 109 35.02 -18.38 -22.31
N GLU A 110 35.13 -17.68 -23.43
CA GLU A 110 34.28 -16.52 -23.73
C GLU A 110 32.80 -16.91 -23.92
N VAL A 111 32.52 -18.07 -24.51
CA VAL A 111 31.17 -18.63 -24.62
C VAL A 111 30.59 -18.93 -23.24
N ALA A 112 31.39 -19.55 -22.34
CA ALA A 112 30.97 -19.81 -20.97
C ALA A 112 30.70 -18.51 -20.18
N GLN A 113 31.52 -17.47 -20.38
CA GLN A 113 31.31 -16.14 -19.78
C GLN A 113 29.98 -15.53 -20.22
N PHE A 114 29.70 -15.49 -21.54
CA PHE A 114 28.43 -14.99 -22.04
C PHE A 114 27.25 -15.87 -21.59
N ARG A 115 27.39 -17.20 -21.56
CA ARG A 115 26.34 -18.09 -21.05
C ARG A 115 25.98 -17.78 -19.60
N SER A 116 26.99 -17.61 -18.75
CA SER A 116 26.80 -17.21 -17.34
C SER A 116 26.12 -15.84 -17.23
N ALA A 117 26.50 -14.88 -18.08
CA ALA A 117 25.87 -13.56 -18.12
C ALA A 117 24.39 -13.63 -18.53
N VAL A 118 24.06 -14.44 -19.55
CA VAL A 118 22.68 -14.67 -19.99
C VAL A 118 21.88 -15.41 -18.92
N MET A 119 22.46 -16.40 -18.24
CA MET A 119 21.81 -17.15 -17.15
C MET A 119 21.37 -16.24 -16.00
N LYS A 120 22.12 -15.17 -15.73
CA LYS A 120 21.87 -14.19 -14.67
C LYS A 120 21.14 -12.93 -15.16
N ASP A 121 20.58 -12.94 -16.37
CA ASP A 121 19.90 -11.81 -17.00
C ASP A 121 20.74 -10.52 -17.00
N TYR A 122 21.98 -10.60 -17.53
CA TYR A 122 22.85 -9.43 -17.59
C TYR A 122 22.26 -8.35 -18.51
N TYR A 123 22.23 -7.12 -18.00
CA TYR A 123 21.93 -5.92 -18.77
C TYR A 123 23.21 -5.14 -19.07
N PHE A 124 23.17 -4.32 -20.11
CA PHE A 124 24.18 -3.34 -20.42
C PHE A 124 23.61 -1.92 -20.35
N GLN A 125 24.47 -0.96 -20.04
CA GLN A 125 24.15 0.46 -20.02
C GLN A 125 25.12 1.24 -20.92
N MET A 126 24.59 2.11 -21.77
CA MET A 126 25.36 3.07 -22.57
C MET A 126 24.73 4.46 -22.49
N TYR A 127 25.45 5.46 -22.99
CA TYR A 127 25.02 6.85 -23.06
C TYR A 127 25.24 7.42 -24.46
N TYR A 128 24.19 7.98 -25.04
CA TYR A 128 24.23 8.72 -26.31
C TYR A 128 23.69 10.12 -26.07
N ASP A 129 24.48 11.15 -26.35
CA ASP A 129 24.11 12.55 -26.06
C ASP A 129 23.65 12.79 -24.60
N ASP A 130 24.34 12.13 -23.65
CA ASP A 130 24.03 12.03 -22.21
C ASP A 130 22.66 11.38 -21.86
N LEU A 131 21.93 10.85 -22.85
CA LEU A 131 20.74 10.03 -22.64
C LEU A 131 21.14 8.57 -22.35
N PRO A 132 20.67 7.97 -21.25
CA PRO A 132 20.93 6.58 -20.95
C PRO A 132 20.10 5.66 -21.85
N LEU A 133 20.72 4.55 -22.27
CA LEU A 133 20.06 3.43 -22.92
C LEU A 133 20.48 2.12 -22.28
N TRP A 134 19.52 1.19 -22.18
CA TRP A 134 19.71 -0.12 -21.56
C TRP A 134 19.21 -1.21 -22.50
N GLY A 135 19.88 -2.35 -22.47
CA GLY A 135 19.45 -3.55 -23.16
C GLY A 135 19.96 -4.81 -22.46
N PHE A 136 19.41 -5.96 -22.80
CA PHE A 136 19.88 -7.25 -22.29
C PHE A 136 20.96 -7.82 -23.21
N VAL A 137 21.91 -8.55 -22.63
CA VAL A 137 22.99 -9.22 -23.37
C VAL A 137 22.46 -10.41 -24.19
N GLY A 138 21.48 -11.15 -23.65
CA GLY A 138 20.90 -12.31 -24.31
C GLY A 138 19.55 -12.70 -23.71
N LYS A 139 19.02 -13.84 -24.14
CA LYS A 139 17.79 -14.43 -23.62
C LYS A 139 17.97 -15.92 -23.35
N ILE A 140 17.21 -16.44 -22.39
CA ILE A 140 17.10 -17.88 -22.14
C ILE A 140 15.80 -18.36 -22.77
N GLU A 141 15.90 -19.40 -23.59
CA GLU A 141 14.73 -20.08 -24.14
C GLU A 141 14.62 -21.43 -23.45
N LYS A 142 13.59 -21.57 -22.61
CA LYS A 142 13.30 -22.84 -21.96
C LYS A 142 12.42 -23.64 -22.91
N GLU A 143 12.99 -24.63 -23.59
CA GLU A 143 12.20 -25.60 -24.33
C GLU A 143 11.34 -26.38 -23.34
N THR A 144 10.03 -26.37 -23.56
CA THR A 144 9.02 -26.85 -22.61
C THR A 144 9.04 -28.38 -22.42
N ARG A 145 9.97 -29.10 -23.07
CA ARG A 145 9.93 -30.56 -23.29
C ARG A 145 11.14 -31.36 -22.79
N ALA A 146 12.17 -30.73 -22.24
CA ALA A 146 13.32 -31.46 -21.69
C ALA A 146 13.55 -31.10 -20.21
N ASP A 147 14.31 -31.95 -19.52
CA ASP A 147 14.67 -31.78 -18.10
C ASP A 147 15.08 -30.32 -17.79
N PRO A 148 14.98 -29.87 -16.52
CA PRO A 148 15.47 -28.54 -16.09
C PRO A 148 16.93 -28.22 -16.48
N SER A 149 17.67 -29.23 -16.96
CA SER A 149 19.04 -29.16 -17.49
C SER A 149 19.18 -28.73 -18.97
N GLU A 150 18.11 -28.64 -19.78
CA GLU A 150 18.19 -28.27 -21.21
C GLU A 150 17.59 -26.87 -21.49
N SER A 151 18.09 -25.85 -20.79
CA SER A 151 17.81 -24.46 -21.18
C SER A 151 18.73 -24.04 -22.33
N LYS A 152 18.19 -23.48 -23.43
CA LYS A 152 19.01 -22.92 -24.51
C LYS A 152 19.36 -21.47 -24.20
N TYR A 153 20.63 -21.13 -24.41
CA TYR A 153 21.16 -19.80 -24.09
C TYR A 153 21.49 -19.07 -25.39
N TYR A 154 20.87 -17.91 -25.61
CA TYR A 154 21.06 -17.13 -26.82
C TYR A 154 21.67 -15.77 -26.53
N LEU A 155 22.69 -15.39 -27.30
CA LEU A 155 23.31 -14.07 -27.31
C LEU A 155 22.71 -13.19 -28.41
N PHE A 156 22.41 -11.93 -28.08
CA PHE A 156 21.98 -10.95 -29.09
C PHE A 156 23.20 -10.38 -29.82
N LYS A 157 23.24 -10.53 -31.15
CA LYS A 157 24.33 -9.99 -31.98
C LYS A 157 23.97 -8.71 -32.75
N HIS A 158 22.70 -8.34 -32.82
CA HIS A 158 22.23 -7.19 -33.60
C HIS A 158 21.48 -6.18 -32.72
N LEU A 159 22.02 -4.95 -32.64
CA LEU A 159 21.39 -3.81 -31.94
C LEU A 159 20.72 -2.84 -32.93
N HIS A 160 19.45 -2.51 -32.68
CA HIS A 160 18.71 -1.48 -33.39
C HIS A 160 18.61 -0.22 -32.55
N PHE A 161 19.15 0.88 -33.04
CA PHE A 161 19.06 2.21 -32.43
C PHE A 161 17.97 3.01 -33.15
N ASP A 162 16.90 3.34 -32.44
CA ASP A 162 15.88 4.28 -32.90
C ASP A 162 16.12 5.62 -32.22
N VAL A 163 16.56 6.63 -32.99
CA VAL A 163 16.90 7.95 -32.48
C VAL A 163 15.85 8.97 -32.93
N LEU A 164 15.26 9.67 -31.98
CA LEU A 164 14.31 10.76 -32.19
C LEU A 164 15.01 12.10 -32.07
N TYR A 165 14.77 13.00 -33.03
CA TYR A 165 15.39 14.32 -33.07
C TYR A 165 14.34 15.42 -33.28
N ASN A 166 14.67 16.63 -32.83
CA ASN A 166 13.90 17.84 -33.11
C ASN A 166 14.88 18.92 -33.57
N LYS A 167 14.76 19.37 -34.82
CA LYS A 167 15.67 20.32 -35.48
C LYS A 167 17.13 19.85 -35.40
N ASP A 168 17.97 20.59 -34.68
CA ASP A 168 19.42 20.39 -34.51
C ASP A 168 19.77 19.56 -33.27
N ARG A 169 18.81 18.91 -32.60
CA ARG A 169 19.03 18.26 -31.30
C ARG A 169 18.47 16.85 -31.21
N VAL A 170 19.19 15.98 -30.49
CA VAL A 170 18.72 14.65 -30.11
C VAL A 170 17.78 14.76 -28.91
N ILE A 171 16.62 14.11 -29.02
CA ILE A 171 15.57 14.15 -28.00
C ILE A 171 15.46 12.81 -27.28
N GLU A 172 15.44 11.70 -28.01
CA GLU A 172 15.27 10.39 -27.40
C GLU A 172 16.07 9.34 -28.18
N VAL A 173 16.58 8.35 -27.48
CA VAL A 173 17.23 7.17 -28.08
C VAL A 173 16.63 5.92 -27.47
N ASN A 174 16.33 4.94 -28.31
CA ASN A 174 15.93 3.60 -27.90
C ASN A 174 16.88 2.59 -28.51
N VAL A 175 17.24 1.58 -27.74
CA VAL A 175 17.93 0.40 -28.24
C VAL A 175 16.98 -0.80 -28.17
N ARG A 176 16.92 -1.57 -29.24
CA ARG A 176 16.19 -2.84 -29.33
C ARG A 176 17.15 -3.92 -29.80
N THR A 177 17.04 -5.11 -29.24
CA THR A 177 17.76 -6.28 -29.74
C THR A 177 16.88 -7.00 -30.75
N ASP A 178 17.44 -7.43 -31.88
CA ASP A 178 16.68 -8.20 -32.88
C ASP A 178 16.49 -9.65 -32.37
N PRO A 179 15.24 -10.10 -32.13
CA PRO A 179 14.97 -11.47 -31.68
C PRO A 179 15.27 -12.52 -32.76
N SER A 180 15.44 -12.14 -34.02
CA SER A 180 15.77 -13.05 -35.13
C SER A 180 17.27 -13.24 -35.33
N ALA A 181 18.10 -12.30 -34.85
CA ALA A 181 19.56 -12.35 -34.96
C ALA A 181 20.20 -12.87 -33.66
N LEU A 182 20.11 -14.19 -33.44
CA LEU A 182 20.62 -14.87 -32.25
C LEU A 182 21.90 -15.66 -32.54
N VAL A 183 22.72 -15.84 -31.52
CA VAL A 183 23.86 -16.78 -31.50
C VAL A 183 23.61 -17.78 -30.38
N ASP A 184 23.60 -19.07 -30.72
CA ASP A 184 23.41 -20.15 -29.75
C ASP A 184 24.70 -20.38 -28.96
N LEU A 185 24.60 -20.26 -27.64
CA LEU A 185 25.70 -20.45 -26.68
C LEU A 185 25.52 -21.72 -25.85
N THR A 186 24.59 -22.62 -26.18
CA THR A 186 24.23 -23.76 -25.32
C THR A 186 25.35 -24.78 -25.18
N GLU A 187 26.13 -24.99 -26.24
CA GLU A 187 27.28 -25.92 -26.26
C GLU A 187 28.60 -25.18 -25.99
N ASP A 188 29.53 -25.81 -25.26
CA ASP A 188 30.89 -25.29 -25.01
C ASP A 188 31.83 -25.47 -26.21
N LYS A 189 31.43 -24.93 -27.36
CA LYS A 189 32.20 -24.92 -28.60
C LYS A 189 32.57 -23.50 -29.02
N GLU A 190 33.54 -23.39 -29.91
CA GLU A 190 33.88 -22.10 -30.52
C GLU A 190 32.72 -21.66 -31.43
N VAL A 191 32.29 -20.40 -31.29
CA VAL A 191 31.17 -19.85 -32.04
C VAL A 191 31.58 -18.53 -32.69
N VAL A 192 31.28 -18.37 -33.98
CA VAL A 192 31.52 -17.13 -34.71
C VAL A 192 30.34 -16.18 -34.48
N ALA A 193 30.60 -15.04 -33.83
CA ALA A 193 29.62 -14.00 -33.59
C ALA A 193 29.89 -12.77 -34.48
N ASP A 194 28.96 -12.49 -35.39
CA ASP A 194 28.98 -11.31 -36.24
C ASP A 194 28.13 -10.20 -35.58
N PHE A 195 28.79 -9.25 -34.92
CA PHE A 195 28.09 -8.15 -34.25
C PHE A 195 27.71 -7.06 -35.26
N MET A 196 26.43 -6.71 -35.31
CA MET A 196 25.84 -5.77 -36.27
C MET A 196 24.98 -4.72 -35.59
N TYR A 197 24.73 -3.60 -36.26
CA TYR A 197 23.80 -2.59 -35.77
C TYR A 197 23.04 -1.88 -36.89
N THR A 198 21.87 -1.37 -36.53
CA THR A 198 21.01 -0.56 -37.40
C THR A 198 20.67 0.75 -36.69
N VAL A 199 20.60 1.85 -37.41
CA VAL A 199 20.28 3.19 -36.89
C VAL A 199 19.16 3.79 -37.73
N LYS A 200 18.05 4.15 -37.08
CA LYS A 200 16.91 4.82 -37.69
C LYS A 200 16.67 6.16 -37.03
N TRP A 201 16.42 7.19 -37.83
CA TRP A 201 16.16 8.55 -37.34
C TRP A 201 14.68 8.91 -37.54
N LYS A 202 14.06 9.51 -36.53
CA LYS A 202 12.66 9.94 -36.58
C LYS A 202 12.51 11.36 -36.04
N GLU A 203 11.77 12.20 -36.74
CA GLU A 203 11.49 13.56 -36.27
C GLU A 203 10.40 13.55 -35.18
N THR A 204 10.53 14.42 -34.17
CA THR A 204 9.54 14.59 -33.09
C THR A 204 9.28 16.06 -32.77
N ASN A 205 8.05 16.36 -32.34
CA ASN A 205 7.61 17.68 -31.91
C ASN A 205 7.98 17.99 -30.44
N ILE A 206 8.59 17.05 -29.71
CA ILE A 206 8.96 17.22 -28.31
C ILE A 206 10.11 18.23 -28.19
N SER A 207 9.96 19.23 -27.33
CA SER A 207 11.01 20.22 -27.08
C SER A 207 12.19 19.61 -26.31
N PHE A 208 13.40 20.14 -26.55
CA PHE A 208 14.62 19.67 -25.88
C PHE A 208 14.55 19.68 -24.34
N GLU A 209 13.83 20.65 -23.75
CA GLU A 209 13.65 20.75 -22.30
C GLU A 209 12.87 19.56 -21.72
N LYS A 210 11.94 18.98 -22.49
CA LYS A 210 11.10 17.85 -22.10
C LYS A 210 11.71 16.48 -22.45
N ARG A 211 12.94 16.47 -22.99
CA ARG A 211 13.58 15.23 -23.47
C ARG A 211 13.77 14.16 -22.39
N MET A 212 13.88 14.59 -21.14
CA MET A 212 14.05 13.69 -19.99
C MET A 212 12.73 13.22 -19.37
N ASP A 213 11.59 13.74 -19.84
CA ASP A 213 10.27 13.41 -19.30
C ASP A 213 9.95 11.92 -19.48
N LYS A 214 10.40 11.29 -20.57
CA LYS A 214 10.25 9.85 -20.78
C LYS A 214 10.88 9.02 -19.65
N TYR A 215 12.07 9.42 -19.21
CA TYR A 215 12.82 8.70 -18.18
C TYR A 215 12.24 8.97 -16.79
N SER A 216 11.72 10.19 -16.54
CA SER A 216 11.00 10.53 -15.31
C SER A 216 9.59 9.93 -15.25
N GLN A 217 8.91 9.72 -16.38
CA GLN A 217 7.56 9.15 -16.48
C GLN A 217 7.44 7.71 -15.97
N SER A 218 8.53 6.93 -16.00
CA SER A 218 8.57 5.61 -15.37
C SER A 218 8.35 5.66 -13.84
N SER A 219 8.70 6.80 -13.21
CA SER A 219 8.48 7.10 -11.79
C SER A 219 7.21 7.91 -11.52
N SER A 220 6.71 8.65 -12.51
CA SER A 220 5.50 9.48 -12.42
C SER A 220 4.27 8.89 -13.13
N LEU A 221 4.28 7.58 -13.40
CA LEU A 221 3.08 6.82 -13.80
C LEU A 221 1.93 7.19 -12.85
N PRO A 222 0.71 7.49 -13.35
CA PRO A 222 -0.38 8.03 -12.54
C PRO A 222 -0.66 7.22 -11.27
N HIS A 223 -0.58 5.89 -11.37
CA HIS A 223 -0.75 4.98 -10.24
C HIS A 223 0.33 5.12 -9.15
N HIS A 224 1.59 5.39 -9.50
CA HIS A 224 2.66 5.57 -8.51
C HIS A 224 2.61 6.95 -7.86
N LEU A 225 2.32 8.01 -8.62
CA LEU A 225 2.15 9.37 -8.11
C LEU A 225 0.97 9.48 -7.13
N GLU A 226 -0.12 8.77 -7.44
CA GLU A 226 -1.27 8.59 -6.56
C GLU A 226 -0.84 7.97 -5.22
N ILE A 227 -0.05 6.87 -5.24
CA ILE A 227 0.45 6.20 -4.01
C ILE A 227 1.29 7.14 -3.15
N HIS A 228 2.13 7.99 -3.75
CA HIS A 228 2.91 8.99 -3.02
C HIS A 228 2.03 10.00 -2.31
N TRP A 229 1.08 10.61 -3.01
CA TRP A 229 0.14 11.55 -2.39
C TRP A 229 -0.74 10.89 -1.32
N PHE A 230 -1.16 9.64 -1.52
CA PHE A 230 -1.92 8.88 -0.51
C PHE A 230 -1.11 8.59 0.75
N SER A 231 0.15 8.20 0.59
CA SER A 231 1.08 8.03 1.71
C SER A 231 1.29 9.34 2.46
N ILE A 232 1.53 10.45 1.75
CA ILE A 232 1.74 11.76 2.36
C ILE A 232 0.50 12.22 3.11
N ILE A 233 -0.69 12.07 2.54
CA ILE A 233 -1.94 12.44 3.23
C ILE A 233 -2.12 11.59 4.48
N ASN A 234 -1.88 10.28 4.42
CA ASN A 234 -1.99 9.42 5.60
C ASN A 234 -0.94 9.76 6.67
N SER A 235 0.31 9.98 6.27
CA SER A 235 1.39 10.42 7.17
C SER A 235 1.12 11.81 7.77
N CYS A 236 0.60 12.76 6.99
CA CYS A 236 0.20 14.08 7.48
C CYS A 236 -0.95 13.98 8.48
N VAL A 237 -2.01 13.21 8.18
CA VAL A 237 -3.17 13.04 9.06
C VAL A 237 -2.77 12.37 10.36
N THR A 238 -1.98 11.29 10.30
CA THR A 238 -1.48 10.60 11.49
C THR A 238 -0.60 11.50 12.33
N VAL A 239 0.31 12.26 11.72
CA VAL A 239 1.16 13.22 12.40
C VAL A 239 0.36 14.35 13.02
N LEU A 240 -0.62 14.93 12.32
CA LEU A 240 -1.47 16.00 12.86
C LEU A 240 -2.30 15.50 14.06
N LEU A 241 -2.87 14.30 13.98
CA LEU A 241 -3.61 13.69 15.08
C LEU A 241 -2.71 13.36 16.27
N LEU A 242 -1.53 12.79 16.04
CA LEU A 242 -0.57 12.44 17.09
C LEU A 242 0.07 13.67 17.74
N THR A 243 0.42 14.69 16.97
CA THR A 243 0.97 15.97 17.49
C THR A 243 -0.09 16.76 18.23
N GLY A 244 -1.31 16.87 17.69
CA GLY A 244 -2.45 17.47 18.39
C GLY A 244 -2.70 16.77 19.72
N PHE A 245 -2.63 15.44 19.75
CA PHE A 245 -2.73 14.69 20.99
C PHE A 245 -1.62 14.95 21.98
N LEU A 246 -0.37 14.83 21.55
CA LEU A 246 0.77 15.00 22.41
C LEU A 246 0.74 16.40 23.03
N ALA A 247 0.38 17.40 22.22
CA ALA A 247 0.15 18.77 22.68
C ALA A 247 -1.01 18.88 23.67
N THR A 248 -2.17 18.25 23.42
CA THR A 248 -3.30 18.30 24.38
C THR A 248 -3.00 17.61 25.70
N ILE A 249 -2.33 16.45 25.69
CA ILE A 249 -1.85 15.78 26.90
C ILE A 249 -0.86 16.69 27.61
N LEU A 250 0.18 17.16 26.91
CA LEU A 250 1.23 17.95 27.52
C LEU A 250 0.65 19.23 28.12
N MET A 251 -0.22 19.95 27.40
CA MET A 251 -0.88 21.16 27.88
C MET A 251 -1.80 20.89 29.07
N ARG A 252 -2.54 19.78 29.07
CA ARG A 252 -3.44 19.45 30.19
C ARG A 252 -2.66 18.97 31.42
N VAL A 253 -1.64 18.14 31.25
CA VAL A 253 -0.80 17.66 32.35
C VAL A 253 0.03 18.83 32.89
N LEU A 254 0.64 19.66 32.04
CA LEU A 254 1.33 20.88 32.45
C LEU A 254 0.38 21.82 33.18
N LYS A 255 -0.83 22.08 32.66
CA LYS A 255 -1.81 22.93 33.35
C LYS A 255 -2.17 22.38 34.73
N ASN A 256 -2.42 21.08 34.84
CA ASN A 256 -2.72 20.45 36.12
C ASN A 256 -1.53 20.51 37.08
N ASP A 257 -0.31 20.24 36.60
CA ASP A 257 0.92 20.34 37.40
C ASP A 257 1.14 21.79 37.88
N PHE A 258 1.00 22.78 36.99
CA PHE A 258 1.14 24.19 37.36
C PHE A 258 0.09 24.63 38.38
N VAL A 259 -1.17 24.20 38.23
CA VAL A 259 -2.22 24.51 39.21
C VAL A 259 -1.95 23.83 40.55
N LYS A 260 -1.52 22.56 40.54
CA LYS A 260 -1.12 21.83 41.76
C LYS A 260 0.01 22.57 42.49
N TYR A 261 1.08 22.89 41.78
CA TYR A 261 2.24 23.54 42.39
C TYR A 261 2.02 25.02 42.75
N ALA A 262 1.07 25.70 42.10
CA ALA A 262 0.66 27.06 42.50
C ALA A 262 -0.11 27.05 43.82
N HIS A 263 -0.94 26.04 44.07
CA HIS A 263 -1.61 25.87 45.37
C HIS A 263 -0.66 25.38 46.46
N ASP A 264 0.30 24.51 46.14
CA ASP A 264 1.30 24.05 47.13
C ASP A 264 2.22 25.20 47.62
N GLU A 265 2.38 26.29 46.86
CA GLU A 265 3.09 27.51 47.31
C GLU A 265 2.30 28.34 48.34
N GLU A 266 0.97 28.22 48.38
CA GLU A 266 0.10 28.91 49.36
C GLU A 266 0.00 28.14 50.69
N THR A 267 0.16 26.82 50.67
CA THR A 267 0.17 25.94 51.86
C THR A 267 1.61 25.57 52.24
N ALA A 268 2.44 26.57 52.53
CA ALA A 268 3.84 26.38 52.88
C ALA A 268 4.00 25.87 54.32
N GLU A 269 3.80 24.57 54.56
CA GLU A 269 4.39 23.78 55.66
C GLU A 269 4.04 22.29 55.42
N ASP A 270 5.06 21.47 55.06
CA ASP A 270 5.09 19.99 55.14
C ASP A 270 4.63 19.08 53.95
N GLN A 271 4.36 19.57 52.73
CA GLN A 271 4.21 18.66 51.58
C GLN A 271 5.53 18.37 50.85
N GLU A 272 5.88 17.08 50.70
CA GLU A 272 7.03 16.63 49.91
C GLU A 272 6.86 17.00 48.42
N GLU A 273 7.76 17.81 47.89
CA GLU A 273 7.81 18.12 46.45
C GLU A 273 7.90 16.81 45.64
N THR A 274 7.08 16.64 44.61
CA THR A 274 7.05 15.41 43.78
C THR A 274 7.34 15.72 42.31
N GLY A 275 7.78 14.73 41.53
CA GLY A 275 7.94 14.86 40.07
C GLY A 275 9.08 15.79 39.63
N TRP A 276 8.86 16.61 38.59
CA TRP A 276 9.94 17.44 38.01
C TRP A 276 10.39 18.58 38.94
N LYS A 277 9.52 19.06 39.84
CA LYS A 277 9.85 20.09 40.85
C LYS A 277 10.82 19.54 41.90
N TYR A 278 10.67 18.27 42.29
CA TYR A 278 11.57 17.58 43.23
C TYR A 278 13.02 17.51 42.74
N ILE A 279 13.22 17.38 41.42
CA ILE A 279 14.54 17.26 40.79
C ILE A 279 15.09 18.58 40.25
N HIS A 280 14.45 19.73 40.53
CA HIS A 280 14.84 21.03 39.95
C HIS A 280 16.32 21.40 40.19
N GLY A 281 16.90 20.96 41.33
CA GLY A 281 18.31 21.11 41.67
C GLY A 281 19.29 20.18 40.94
N ASP A 282 18.81 19.15 40.23
CA ASP A 282 19.66 18.16 39.54
C ASP A 282 19.48 18.16 38.01
N VAL A 283 18.39 18.74 37.47
CA VAL A 283 18.04 18.74 36.03
C VAL A 283 19.09 19.37 35.11
N PHE A 284 19.81 20.40 35.59
CA PHE A 284 20.80 21.15 34.82
C PHE A 284 22.24 20.74 35.11
N ARG A 285 22.44 19.57 35.76
CA ARG A 285 23.79 19.03 35.99
C ARG A 285 24.42 18.57 34.69
N TYR A 286 25.70 18.88 34.50
CA TYR A 286 26.41 18.48 33.29
C TYR A 286 26.51 16.96 33.15
N PRO A 287 26.39 16.42 31.91
CA PRO A 287 26.47 14.99 31.67
C PRO A 287 27.89 14.46 31.95
N LYS A 288 27.97 13.23 32.48
CA LYS A 288 29.25 12.54 32.78
C LYS A 288 30.17 12.44 31.56
N HIS A 289 29.61 12.35 30.36
CA HIS A 289 30.34 12.30 29.09
C HIS A 289 30.06 13.54 28.23
N ASN A 290 30.36 14.73 28.76
CA ASN A 290 30.17 16.01 28.09
C ASN A 290 30.89 16.13 26.72
N SER A 291 32.05 15.50 26.56
CA SER A 291 32.79 15.47 25.27
C SER A 291 32.04 14.68 24.20
N LEU A 292 31.54 13.49 24.52
CA LEU A 292 30.83 12.65 23.55
C LEU A 292 29.50 13.31 23.12
N PHE A 293 28.78 13.90 24.07
CA PHE A 293 27.54 14.62 23.81
C PHE A 293 27.76 15.83 22.90
N ALA A 294 28.74 16.68 23.23
CA ALA A 294 29.06 17.85 22.40
C ALA A 294 29.56 17.46 21.01
N ALA A 295 30.35 16.39 20.89
CA ALA A 295 30.78 15.85 19.60
C ALA A 295 29.62 15.28 18.77
N ALA A 296 28.65 14.62 19.40
CA ALA A 296 27.44 14.12 18.75
C ALA A 296 26.54 15.26 18.26
N LEU A 297 26.35 16.32 19.06
CA LEU A 297 25.63 17.53 18.63
C LEU A 297 26.34 18.22 17.46
N GLY A 298 27.67 18.33 17.51
CA GLY A 298 28.45 18.90 16.41
C GLY A 298 28.30 18.11 15.11
N SER A 299 28.44 16.79 15.18
CA SER A 299 28.27 15.92 14.01
C SER A 299 26.82 15.93 13.50
N GLY A 300 25.83 15.94 14.40
CA GLY A 300 24.41 15.97 14.05
C GLY A 300 23.99 17.27 13.36
N THR A 301 24.47 18.43 13.84
CA THR A 301 24.18 19.73 13.20
C THR A 301 24.84 19.85 11.82
N GLN A 302 26.01 19.25 11.61
CA GLN A 302 26.62 19.13 10.29
C GLN A 302 25.73 18.35 9.32
N LEU A 303 25.27 17.17 9.72
CA LEU A 303 24.42 16.33 8.87
C LEU A 303 23.05 16.97 8.60
N PHE A 304 22.48 17.65 9.60
CA PHE A 304 21.24 18.41 9.45
C PHE A 304 21.38 19.56 8.45
N THR A 305 22.46 20.35 8.55
CA THR A 305 22.72 21.44 7.61
C THR A 305 23.02 20.92 6.19
N LEU A 306 23.79 19.84 6.07
CA LEU A 306 24.00 19.13 4.81
C LEU A 306 22.66 18.74 4.17
N ALA A 307 21.77 18.09 4.92
CA ALA A 307 20.47 17.66 4.42
C ALA A 307 19.63 18.84 3.89
N ILE A 308 19.55 19.94 4.64
CA ILE A 308 18.85 21.16 4.20
C ILE A 308 19.43 21.71 2.89
N PHE A 309 20.76 21.85 2.80
CA PHE A 309 21.38 22.36 1.58
C PHE A 309 21.16 21.45 0.37
N ILE A 310 21.23 20.13 0.56
CA ILE A 310 20.91 19.16 -0.50
C ILE A 310 19.45 19.32 -0.95
N PHE A 311 18.50 19.41 -0.02
CA PHE A 311 17.09 19.63 -0.39
C PHE A 311 16.86 20.96 -1.11
N LEU A 312 17.51 22.05 -0.68
CA LEU A 312 17.41 23.35 -1.36
C LEU A 312 17.96 23.29 -2.79
N LEU A 313 19.12 22.64 -2.99
CA LEU A 313 19.67 22.44 -4.34
C LEU A 313 18.78 21.54 -5.21
N ALA A 314 18.15 20.54 -4.61
CA ALA A 314 17.19 19.67 -5.28
C ALA A 314 15.95 20.44 -5.75
N LEU A 315 15.39 21.34 -4.91
CA LEU A 315 14.26 22.20 -5.26
C LEU A 315 14.59 23.22 -6.36
N VAL A 316 15.83 23.72 -6.39
CA VAL A 316 16.34 24.60 -7.46
C VAL A 316 16.55 23.82 -8.78
N GLY A 317 16.52 22.48 -8.75
CA GLY A 317 16.68 21.64 -9.93
C GLY A 317 18.13 21.33 -10.28
N VAL A 318 19.08 21.50 -9.36
CA VAL A 318 20.51 21.25 -9.60
C VAL A 318 20.78 19.76 -9.88
N PHE A 319 20.01 18.87 -9.25
CA PHE A 319 20.09 17.41 -9.43
C PHE A 319 19.20 16.89 -10.54
N TYR A 320 18.84 17.72 -11.52
CA TYR A 320 18.11 17.24 -12.69
C TYR A 320 18.88 16.08 -13.35
N PRO A 321 18.22 15.03 -13.89
CA PRO A 321 18.89 13.82 -14.36
C PRO A 321 19.95 14.01 -15.45
N TYR A 322 20.00 15.20 -16.06
CA TYR A 322 21.03 15.61 -17.01
C TYR A 322 22.43 15.78 -16.38
N ASN A 323 22.51 16.20 -15.10
CA ASN A 323 23.78 16.39 -14.40
C ASN A 323 24.23 15.12 -13.67
N ARG A 324 24.89 14.22 -14.41
CA ARG A 324 25.36 12.93 -13.88
C ARG A 324 26.32 13.11 -12.70
N GLY A 325 26.14 12.32 -11.65
CA GLY A 325 26.98 12.37 -10.45
C GLY A 325 26.84 13.64 -9.60
N ALA A 326 25.97 14.60 -9.96
CA ALA A 326 25.85 15.88 -9.25
C ALA A 326 25.45 15.72 -7.78
N LEU A 327 24.63 14.71 -7.47
CA LEU A 327 24.26 14.40 -6.08
C LEU A 327 25.49 14.03 -5.24
N PHE A 328 26.31 13.09 -5.74
CA PHE A 328 27.50 12.61 -5.02
C PHE A 328 28.58 13.70 -4.91
N THR A 329 28.77 14.53 -5.94
CA THR A 329 29.68 15.68 -5.84
C THR A 329 29.17 16.70 -4.82
N ALA A 330 27.89 17.04 -4.85
CA ALA A 330 27.29 17.98 -3.89
C ALA A 330 27.38 17.44 -2.46
N LEU A 331 27.17 16.13 -2.24
CA LEU A 331 27.33 15.51 -0.92
C LEU A 331 28.75 15.69 -0.40
N VAL A 332 29.78 15.39 -1.19
CA VAL A 332 31.19 15.55 -0.75
C VAL A 332 31.54 17.01 -0.50
N VAL A 333 31.17 17.92 -1.42
CA VAL A 333 31.52 19.34 -1.32
C VAL A 333 30.79 20.03 -0.17
N ILE A 334 29.48 19.84 -0.04
CA ILE A 334 28.68 20.46 1.03
C ILE A 334 29.05 19.87 2.39
N TYR A 335 29.36 18.57 2.46
CA TYR A 335 29.86 17.96 3.69
C TYR A 335 31.17 18.61 4.14
N ALA A 336 32.11 18.86 3.21
CA ALA A 336 33.36 19.55 3.51
C ALA A 336 33.10 21.00 3.98
N LEU A 337 32.19 21.73 3.33
CA LEU A 337 31.85 23.12 3.69
C LEU A 337 31.14 23.24 5.05
N THR A 338 30.25 22.29 5.37
CA THR A 338 29.48 22.28 6.63
C THR A 338 30.31 21.85 7.84
N SER A 339 31.53 21.32 7.65
CA SER A 339 32.44 20.93 8.74
C SER A 339 32.79 22.06 9.71
N GLY A 340 32.81 23.32 9.23
CA GLY A 340 32.98 24.49 10.09
C GLY A 340 31.83 24.68 11.09
N ILE A 341 30.59 24.34 10.69
CA ILE A 341 29.41 24.37 11.58
C ILE A 341 29.52 23.29 12.65
N ALA A 342 30.02 22.11 12.29
CA ALA A 342 30.28 21.01 13.21
C ALA A 342 31.30 21.40 14.28
N GLY A 343 32.40 22.03 13.85
CA GLY A 343 33.45 22.52 14.73
C GLY A 343 32.94 23.61 15.67
N TYR A 344 32.17 24.58 15.12
CA TYR A 344 31.58 25.67 15.89
C TYR A 344 30.66 25.16 16.99
N THR A 345 29.67 24.35 16.63
CA THR A 345 28.67 23.83 17.57
C THR A 345 29.30 22.89 18.60
N GLY A 346 30.14 21.94 18.16
CA GLY A 346 30.80 20.99 19.06
C GLY A 346 31.73 21.66 20.07
N ALA A 347 32.54 22.63 19.64
CA ALA A 347 33.44 23.36 20.55
C ALA A 347 32.69 24.34 21.46
N SER A 348 31.66 25.02 20.95
CA SER A 348 30.85 25.96 21.73
C SER A 348 30.14 25.26 22.89
N TYR A 349 29.39 24.18 22.61
CA TYR A 349 28.70 23.42 23.65
C TYR A 349 29.66 22.74 24.63
N TYR A 350 30.80 22.21 24.17
CA TYR A 350 31.78 21.61 25.07
C TYR A 350 32.38 22.64 26.05
N CYS A 351 32.67 23.85 25.57
CA CYS A 351 33.15 24.93 26.42
C CYS A 351 32.07 25.57 27.31
N GLN A 352 30.79 25.44 26.95
CA GLN A 352 29.64 25.78 27.80
C GLN A 352 29.50 24.81 28.97
N LEU A 353 29.75 23.51 28.74
CA LEU A 353 29.72 22.46 29.77
C LEU A 353 31.05 22.36 30.56
N GLU A 354 31.75 23.49 30.72
CA GLU A 354 33.03 23.62 31.45
C GLU A 354 34.17 22.70 30.96
N GLY A 355 34.09 22.21 29.71
CA GLY A 355 35.13 21.40 29.10
C GLY A 355 36.40 22.20 28.77
N THR A 356 37.55 21.76 29.28
CA THR A 356 38.85 22.44 29.07
C THR A 356 39.57 21.97 27.79
N ASN A 357 39.52 20.67 27.50
CA ASN A 357 40.21 20.01 26.38
C ASN A 357 39.44 20.08 25.04
N TRP A 358 39.11 21.29 24.57
CA TRP A 358 38.28 21.51 23.36
C TRP A 358 38.91 20.93 22.07
N VAL A 359 40.24 20.85 21.99
CA VAL A 359 40.94 20.24 20.84
C VAL A 359 40.64 18.74 20.73
N ARG A 360 40.63 18.02 21.86
CA ARG A 360 40.27 16.60 21.89
C ARG A 360 38.81 16.39 21.53
N ASN A 361 37.93 17.29 21.99
CA ASN A 361 36.52 17.28 21.61
C ASN A 361 36.35 17.49 20.09
N LEU A 362 37.11 18.43 19.51
CA LEU A 362 37.06 18.70 18.08
C LEU A 362 37.49 17.50 17.23
N LEU A 363 38.57 16.81 17.63
CA LEU A 363 39.01 15.57 17.00
C LEU A 363 37.92 14.48 17.10
N LEU A 364 37.23 14.40 18.24
CA LEU A 364 36.11 13.49 18.43
C LEU A 364 34.94 13.86 17.49
N THR A 365 34.57 15.14 17.39
CA THR A 365 33.52 15.62 16.46
C THR A 365 33.84 15.26 15.01
N GLY A 366 35.09 15.48 14.57
CA GLY A 366 35.49 15.18 13.20
C GLY A 366 35.58 13.68 12.89
N SER A 367 35.79 12.83 13.90
CA SER A 367 35.97 11.38 13.72
C SER A 367 34.72 10.54 14.03
N LEU A 368 33.75 11.07 14.79
CA LEU A 368 32.58 10.32 15.24
C LEU A 368 31.74 9.74 14.08
N PHE A 369 31.54 10.53 13.02
CA PHE A 369 30.86 10.09 11.80
C PHE A 369 31.84 9.60 10.73
N CYS A 370 32.90 10.37 10.44
CA CYS A 370 33.85 10.04 9.39
C CYS A 370 34.65 8.75 9.65
N GLY A 371 34.97 8.43 10.91
CA GLY A 371 35.79 7.27 11.25
C GLY A 371 35.09 5.95 10.89
N PRO A 372 33.87 5.68 11.40
CA PRO A 372 33.09 4.52 11.00
C PRO A 372 32.77 4.50 9.50
N LEU A 373 32.47 5.66 8.90
CA LEU A 373 32.21 5.75 7.46
C LEU A 373 33.44 5.37 6.63
N PHE A 374 34.63 5.81 7.04
CA PHE A 374 35.88 5.46 6.37
C PHE A 374 36.21 3.97 6.53
N LEU A 375 36.02 3.39 7.72
CA LEU A 375 36.24 1.96 7.94
C LEU A 375 35.30 1.09 7.09
N THR A 376 34.02 1.44 7.07
CA THR A 376 33.02 0.74 6.23
C THR A 376 33.33 0.91 4.75
N PHE A 377 33.70 2.12 4.32
CA PHE A 377 34.16 2.38 2.96
C PHE A 377 35.38 1.54 2.57
N CYS A 378 36.42 1.48 3.42
CA CYS A 378 37.61 0.67 3.16
C CYS A 378 37.27 -0.82 3.04
N PHE A 379 36.40 -1.33 3.91
CA PHE A 379 35.93 -2.71 3.84
C PHE A 379 35.17 -2.97 2.53
N LEU A 380 34.17 -2.15 2.20
CA LEU A 380 33.37 -2.30 0.99
C LEU A 380 34.20 -2.15 -0.29
N ASN A 381 35.14 -1.20 -0.32
CA ASN A 381 36.03 -1.02 -1.46
C ASN A 381 36.99 -2.21 -1.61
N THR A 382 37.44 -2.84 -0.51
CA THR A 382 38.24 -4.07 -0.56
C THR A 382 37.43 -5.23 -1.15
N VAL A 383 36.16 -5.38 -0.75
CA VAL A 383 35.24 -6.36 -1.34
C VAL A 383 35.03 -6.07 -2.83
N ALA A 384 34.76 -4.82 -3.21
CA ALA A 384 34.57 -4.43 -4.60
C ALA A 384 35.80 -4.72 -5.48
N ILE A 385 37.01 -4.49 -4.95
CA ILE A 385 38.28 -4.84 -5.62
C ILE A 385 38.41 -6.36 -5.78
N ALA A 386 38.07 -7.15 -4.75
CA ALA A 386 38.13 -8.61 -4.82
C ALA A 386 37.22 -9.20 -5.91
N TYR A 387 36.07 -8.56 -6.16
CA TYR A 387 35.13 -8.93 -7.23
C TYR A 387 35.42 -8.25 -8.57
N SER A 388 36.44 -7.41 -8.70
CA SER A 388 36.70 -6.58 -9.90
C SER A 388 35.51 -5.72 -10.36
N ALA A 389 34.66 -5.28 -9.42
CA ALA A 389 33.46 -4.50 -9.74
C ALA A 389 33.80 -3.03 -10.09
N THR A 390 33.02 -2.39 -10.97
CA THR A 390 33.20 -0.97 -11.33
C THR A 390 32.91 -0.01 -10.18
N ALA A 391 32.17 -0.48 -9.17
CA ALA A 391 31.97 0.22 -7.90
C ALA A 391 33.28 0.41 -7.12
N ALA A 392 34.33 -0.36 -7.41
CA ALA A 392 35.66 -0.16 -6.84
C ALA A 392 36.22 1.19 -7.28
N LEU A 393 36.63 1.99 -6.28
CA LEU A 393 37.17 3.32 -6.53
C LEU A 393 38.66 3.25 -6.86
N PRO A 394 39.11 3.95 -7.91
CA PRO A 394 40.52 4.04 -8.24
C PRO A 394 41.31 4.70 -7.10
N PHE A 395 42.56 4.29 -6.93
CA PHE A 395 43.46 4.86 -5.93
C PHE A 395 43.56 6.40 -6.04
N GLY A 396 43.59 6.94 -7.27
CA GLY A 396 43.63 8.39 -7.49
C GLY A 396 42.42 9.13 -6.89
N THR A 397 41.22 8.56 -7.00
CA THR A 397 40.00 9.15 -6.43
C THR A 397 40.01 9.10 -4.90
N ILE A 398 40.52 8.00 -4.32
CA ILE A 398 40.69 7.87 -2.87
C ILE A 398 41.64 8.97 -2.37
N VAL A 399 42.76 9.20 -3.05
CA VAL A 399 43.70 10.28 -2.71
C VAL A 399 43.03 11.64 -2.80
N VAL A 400 42.22 11.90 -3.83
CA VAL A 400 41.46 13.17 -3.95
C VAL A 400 40.51 13.38 -2.77
N ILE A 401 39.77 12.35 -2.35
CA ILE A 401 38.85 12.43 -1.19
C ILE A 401 39.64 12.69 0.10
N VAL A 402 40.76 12.01 0.31
CA VAL A 402 41.65 12.23 1.47
C VAL A 402 42.24 13.63 1.45
N LEU A 403 42.61 14.17 0.28
CA LEU A 403 43.10 15.54 0.14
C LEU A 403 42.01 16.57 0.43
N ILE A 404 40.78 16.37 -0.04
CA ILE A 404 39.63 17.24 0.31
C ILE A 404 39.40 17.23 1.82
N TRP A 405 39.48 16.04 2.45
CA TRP A 405 39.34 15.93 3.89
C TRP A 405 40.48 16.66 4.63
N ALA A 406 41.74 16.47 4.22
CA ALA A 406 42.90 17.04 4.88
C ALA A 406 43.06 18.56 4.66
N LEU A 407 42.78 19.07 3.45
CA LEU A 407 43.03 20.46 3.05
C LEU A 407 41.82 21.38 3.23
N VAL A 408 40.60 20.83 3.20
CA VAL A 408 39.37 21.64 3.29
C VAL A 408 38.63 21.33 4.58
N THR A 409 38.31 20.05 4.82
CA THR A 409 37.44 19.65 5.94
C THR A 409 38.12 19.86 7.30
N SER A 410 39.36 19.39 7.47
CA SER A 410 40.09 19.53 8.75
C SER A 410 40.38 21.00 9.12
N PRO A 411 40.87 21.87 8.20
CA PRO A 411 41.06 23.28 8.53
C PRO A 411 39.76 24.03 8.83
N LEU A 412 38.70 23.79 8.06
CA LEU A 412 37.39 24.41 8.34
C LEU A 412 36.82 23.96 9.68
N LEU A 413 36.96 22.68 10.03
CA LEU A 413 36.58 22.14 11.34
C LEU A 413 37.33 22.87 12.47
N VAL A 414 38.65 23.08 12.33
CA VAL A 414 39.47 23.82 13.31
C VAL A 414 39.08 25.29 13.40
N LEU A 415 38.90 25.98 12.28
CA LEU A 415 38.46 27.37 12.26
C LEU A 415 37.07 27.53 12.91
N GLY A 416 36.15 26.61 12.60
CA GLY A 416 34.85 26.51 13.26
C GLY A 416 34.99 26.31 14.76
N GLY A 417 35.85 25.39 15.19
CA GLY A 417 36.13 25.13 16.61
C GLY A 417 36.69 26.33 17.36
N ILE A 418 37.62 27.07 16.75
CA ILE A 418 38.17 28.32 17.31
C ILE A 418 37.07 29.38 17.44
N ALA A 419 36.25 29.56 16.40
CA ALA A 419 35.12 30.47 16.43
C ALA A 419 34.09 30.08 17.53
N GLY A 420 33.76 28.79 17.65
CA GLY A 420 32.83 28.27 18.65
C GLY A 420 33.32 28.47 20.08
N LYS A 421 34.61 28.24 20.33
CA LYS A 421 35.25 28.52 21.62
C LYS A 421 35.19 30.01 21.98
N ASN A 422 35.49 30.88 21.01
CA ASN A 422 35.55 32.33 21.25
C ASN A 422 34.17 32.98 21.35
N SER A 423 33.14 32.37 20.74
CA SER A 423 31.75 32.84 20.78
C SER A 423 30.87 32.10 21.80
N LYS A 424 31.47 31.42 22.80
CA LYS A 424 30.68 30.71 23.81
C LYS A 424 29.83 31.70 24.60
N ALA A 425 28.51 31.52 24.57
CA ALA A 425 27.63 32.15 25.54
C ALA A 425 27.73 31.39 26.87
N GLU A 426 27.67 32.08 28.00
CA GLU A 426 27.61 31.43 29.30
C GLU A 426 26.30 30.64 29.44
N PHE A 427 26.39 29.38 29.89
CA PHE A 427 25.20 28.56 30.08
C PHE A 427 24.46 29.02 31.35
N GLN A 428 23.40 29.81 31.17
CA GLN A 428 22.57 30.29 32.26
C GLN A 428 21.54 29.22 32.64
N ALA A 429 21.88 28.37 33.62
CA ALA A 429 20.92 27.46 34.21
C ALA A 429 19.87 28.26 35.02
N PRO A 430 18.56 28.01 34.84
CA PRO A 430 17.51 28.74 35.55
C PRO A 430 17.45 28.42 37.05
N CYS A 431 18.04 27.30 37.49
CA CYS A 431 18.11 26.89 38.89
C CYS A 431 19.54 26.48 39.28
N ARG A 432 19.92 26.72 40.54
CA ARG A 432 21.23 26.33 41.08
C ARG A 432 21.27 24.83 41.36
N THR A 433 22.38 24.18 41.03
CA THR A 433 22.53 22.73 41.22
C THR A 433 22.90 22.33 42.64
N THR A 434 22.35 21.19 43.10
CA THR A 434 22.69 20.58 44.39
C THR A 434 24.06 19.89 44.36
N LYS A 435 24.73 19.84 45.52
CA LYS A 435 26.11 19.32 45.65
C LYS A 435 26.20 17.82 45.32
N TYR A 436 25.23 17.03 45.76
CA TYR A 436 25.16 15.59 45.49
C TYR A 436 23.96 15.28 44.58
N PRO A 437 24.13 14.41 43.57
CA PRO A 437 23.03 14.00 42.71
C PRO A 437 22.11 13.06 43.49
N ARG A 438 20.80 13.21 43.32
CA ARG A 438 19.81 12.27 43.88
C ARG A 438 19.85 10.91 43.17
N GLU A 439 19.48 9.85 43.88
CA GLU A 439 19.34 8.52 43.30
C GLU A 439 18.07 8.44 42.43
N ILE A 440 18.19 7.86 41.23
CA ILE A 440 17.06 7.70 40.32
C ILE A 440 16.21 6.51 40.80
N PRO A 441 14.89 6.67 40.98
CA PRO A 441 14.02 5.57 41.40
C PRO A 441 14.02 4.44 40.35
N PRO A 442 13.79 3.18 40.77
CA PRO A 442 13.77 2.04 39.85
C PRO A 442 12.63 2.19 38.83
N LEU A 443 13.01 2.42 37.57
CA LEU A 443 12.06 2.57 36.47
C LEU A 443 11.47 1.22 36.06
N PRO A 444 10.16 1.15 35.72
CA PRO A 444 9.58 0.01 35.05
C PRO A 444 10.30 -0.31 33.74
N TRP A 445 10.31 -1.59 33.33
CA TRP A 445 11.04 -2.04 32.13
C TRP A 445 10.72 -1.22 30.86
N TYR A 446 9.45 -0.82 30.67
CA TYR A 446 9.00 -0.05 29.51
C TYR A 446 9.43 1.43 29.51
N ARG A 447 9.90 1.95 30.66
CA ARG A 447 10.52 3.28 30.78
C ARG A 447 12.05 3.22 30.71
N GLY A 448 12.61 2.05 30.40
CA GLY A 448 14.05 1.91 30.15
C GLY A 448 14.49 2.57 28.85
N THR A 449 15.81 2.76 28.70
CA THR A 449 16.45 3.45 27.58
C THR A 449 16.08 2.83 26.23
N LEU A 450 16.19 1.49 26.09
CA LEU A 450 15.94 0.80 24.82
C LEU A 450 14.46 0.87 24.38
N PRO A 451 13.46 0.57 25.24
CA PRO A 451 12.05 0.76 24.86
C PRO A 451 11.68 2.21 24.55
N GLN A 452 12.24 3.19 25.27
CA GLN A 452 12.01 4.60 24.98
C GLN A 452 12.63 5.03 23.66
N MET A 453 13.85 4.59 23.34
CA MET A 453 14.49 4.81 22.05
C MET A 453 13.70 4.17 20.90
N ALA A 454 13.23 2.94 21.09
CA ALA A 454 12.40 2.24 20.11
C ALA A 454 11.07 2.98 19.89
N MET A 455 10.41 3.43 20.96
CA MET A 455 9.17 4.22 20.88
C MET A 455 9.39 5.58 20.20
N ALA A 456 10.50 6.25 20.51
CA ALA A 456 10.88 7.52 19.92
C ALA A 456 11.15 7.41 18.42
N GLY A 457 11.73 6.29 17.96
CA GLY A 457 12.06 6.04 16.55
C GLY A 457 10.92 5.43 15.73
N PHE A 458 10.06 4.62 16.34
CA PHE A 458 8.99 3.90 15.64
C PHE A 458 7.96 4.84 15.01
N LEU A 459 7.58 5.91 15.73
CA LEU A 459 6.60 6.89 15.26
C LEU A 459 7.11 7.70 14.05
N PRO A 460 8.30 8.35 14.09
CA PRO A 460 8.88 8.99 12.91
C PRO A 460 9.10 8.01 11.75
N PHE A 461 9.52 6.77 12.05
CA PHE A 461 9.71 5.73 11.03
C PHE A 461 8.41 5.39 10.30
N SER A 462 7.30 5.23 11.04
CA SER A 462 5.99 4.96 10.45
C SER A 462 5.53 6.06 9.48
N ALA A 463 5.92 7.32 9.73
CA ALA A 463 5.56 8.45 8.88
C ALA A 463 6.37 8.52 7.56
N ILE A 464 7.60 7.99 7.54
CA ILE A 464 8.52 8.11 6.39
C ILE A 464 8.76 6.80 5.62
N TYR A 465 8.31 5.66 6.14
CA TYR A 465 8.67 4.33 5.62
C TYR A 465 8.37 4.14 4.12
N ILE A 466 7.27 4.69 3.61
CA ILE A 466 6.92 4.57 2.19
C ILE A 466 7.90 5.35 1.31
N GLU A 467 8.22 6.60 1.66
CA GLU A 467 9.22 7.36 0.91
C GLU A 467 10.61 6.71 1.05
N LEU A 468 10.92 6.11 2.20
CA LEU A 468 12.16 5.37 2.38
C LEU A 468 12.25 4.15 1.43
N TYR A 469 11.14 3.44 1.18
CA TYR A 469 11.09 2.38 0.17
C TYR A 469 11.41 2.91 -1.23
N TYR A 470 10.82 4.03 -1.64
CA TYR A 470 11.09 4.62 -2.96
C TYR A 470 12.50 5.18 -3.09
N ILE A 471 13.05 5.76 -2.02
CA ILE A 471 14.47 6.15 -1.94
C ILE A 471 15.33 4.90 -2.15
N PHE A 472 15.05 3.79 -1.44
CA PHE A 472 15.82 2.57 -1.62
C PHE A 472 15.66 1.95 -3.02
N ALA A 473 14.45 1.95 -3.57
CA ALA A 473 14.20 1.47 -4.92
C ALA A 473 14.88 2.34 -6.00
N SER A 474 15.16 3.62 -5.71
CA SER A 474 15.91 4.49 -6.61
C SER A 474 17.42 4.43 -6.41
N VAL A 475 17.89 4.29 -5.17
CA VAL A 475 19.32 4.19 -4.85
C VAL A 475 19.87 2.82 -5.26
N TRP A 476 19.11 1.76 -5.02
CA TRP A 476 19.51 0.36 -5.24
C TRP A 476 18.78 -0.30 -6.41
N GLY A 477 17.86 0.39 -7.09
CA GLY A 477 17.14 -0.17 -8.24
C GLY A 477 17.32 0.69 -9.49
N HIS A 478 16.92 0.16 -10.66
CA HIS A 478 17.07 0.83 -11.97
C HIS A 478 16.04 1.96 -12.20
N ARG A 479 15.49 2.55 -11.13
CA ARG A 479 14.44 3.59 -11.19
C ARG A 479 15.00 4.97 -10.87
N ILE A 480 14.65 5.95 -11.68
CA ILE A 480 15.05 7.35 -11.48
C ILE A 480 13.95 8.03 -10.68
N TYR A 481 14.19 8.38 -9.41
CA TYR A 481 13.25 9.14 -8.59
C TYR A 481 13.51 10.64 -8.75
N THR A 482 12.57 11.36 -9.35
CA THR A 482 12.73 12.79 -9.66
C THR A 482 11.92 13.72 -8.76
N ILE A 483 11.15 13.19 -7.81
CA ILE A 483 10.17 13.97 -7.04
C ILE A 483 10.76 14.54 -5.74
N TYR A 484 11.80 15.35 -5.88
CA TYR A 484 12.49 15.96 -4.74
C TYR A 484 11.59 16.86 -3.88
N SER A 485 10.55 17.47 -4.47
CA SER A 485 9.57 18.29 -3.75
C SER A 485 8.76 17.50 -2.72
N ILE A 486 8.40 16.24 -3.04
CA ILE A 486 7.70 15.36 -2.11
C ILE A 486 8.63 14.96 -0.97
N LEU A 487 9.86 14.58 -1.29
CA LEU A 487 10.86 14.18 -0.29
C LEU A 487 11.16 15.32 0.70
N PHE A 488 11.16 16.57 0.23
CA PHE A 488 11.31 17.74 1.09
C PHE A 488 10.14 17.92 2.08
N ILE A 489 8.90 17.74 1.62
CA ILE A 489 7.71 17.81 2.49
C ILE A 489 7.80 16.72 3.57
N VAL A 490 8.16 15.50 3.18
CA VAL A 490 8.32 14.38 4.13
C VAL A 490 9.45 14.64 5.13
N PHE A 491 10.55 15.26 4.69
CA PHE A 491 11.62 15.69 5.58
C PHE A 491 11.14 16.72 6.62
N ILE A 492 10.33 17.71 6.22
CA ILE A 492 9.74 18.69 7.15
C ILE A 492 8.84 17.98 8.17
N ILE A 493 7.98 17.07 7.72
CA ILE A 493 7.10 16.28 8.59
C ILE A 493 7.94 15.50 9.61
N LEU A 494 9.01 14.84 9.17
CA LEU A 494 9.92 14.09 10.02
C LEU A 494 10.52 14.97 11.13
N LEU A 495 10.97 16.18 10.79
CA LEU A 495 11.53 17.12 11.77
C LEU A 495 10.52 17.55 12.81
N ILE A 496 9.30 17.89 12.37
CA ILE A 496 8.20 18.29 13.25
C ILE A 496 7.88 17.15 14.23
N VAL A 497 7.68 15.93 13.71
CA VAL A 497 7.35 14.74 14.51
C VAL A 497 8.45 14.43 15.53
N THR A 498 9.70 14.42 15.08
CA THR A 498 10.84 14.11 15.93
C THR A 498 10.99 15.14 17.05
N ALA A 499 10.82 16.43 16.74
CA ALA A 499 10.86 17.49 17.75
C ALA A 499 9.76 17.32 18.79
N PHE A 500 8.51 17.11 18.36
CA PHE A 500 7.38 16.93 19.27
C PHE A 500 7.53 15.71 20.18
N ILE A 501 7.88 14.55 19.62
CA ILE A 501 8.07 13.32 20.39
C ILE A 501 9.20 13.48 21.40
N THR A 502 10.30 14.11 21.00
CA THR A 502 11.43 14.37 21.90
C THR A 502 11.00 15.23 23.09
N VAL A 503 10.24 16.32 22.86
CA VAL A 503 9.73 17.20 23.92
C VAL A 503 8.80 16.46 24.89
N ALA A 504 7.94 15.57 24.39
CA ALA A 504 7.06 14.81 25.28
C ALA A 504 7.79 13.74 26.07
N LEU A 505 8.72 13.01 25.46
CA LEU A 505 9.50 11.99 26.14
C LEU A 505 10.41 12.60 27.20
N THR A 506 11.02 13.75 26.95
CA THR A 506 11.80 14.47 27.97
C THR A 506 10.92 14.90 29.13
N TYR A 507 9.71 15.42 28.87
CA TYR A 507 8.75 15.74 29.94
C TYR A 507 8.35 14.49 30.75
N PHE A 508 8.01 13.38 30.09
CA PHE A 508 7.68 12.13 30.80
C PHE A 508 8.86 11.57 31.60
N GLN A 509 10.09 11.76 31.13
CA GLN A 509 11.30 11.38 31.85
C GLN A 509 11.48 12.24 33.11
N LEU A 510 11.38 13.56 32.98
CA LEU A 510 11.50 14.49 34.12
C LEU A 510 10.39 14.28 35.14
N ALA A 511 9.16 13.99 34.69
CA ALA A 511 8.04 13.66 35.56
C ALA A 511 8.21 12.33 36.30
N ALA A 512 9.12 11.46 35.85
CA ALA A 512 9.48 10.21 36.51
C ALA A 512 10.72 10.38 37.42
N GLU A 513 11.08 11.61 37.78
CA GLU A 513 12.20 11.97 38.68
C GLU A 513 13.57 11.54 38.14
N ASP A 514 13.66 11.35 36.82
CA ASP A 514 14.91 11.04 36.14
C ASP A 514 15.52 12.34 35.58
N HIS A 515 16.59 12.78 36.23
CA HIS A 515 17.31 14.01 35.88
C HIS A 515 18.31 13.84 34.72
N GLU A 516 18.63 12.61 34.28
CA GLU A 516 19.58 12.33 33.17
C GLU A 516 18.90 12.49 31.78
N TRP A 517 18.26 13.65 31.52
CA TRP A 517 17.54 13.90 30.26
C TRP A 517 18.46 14.28 29.08
N TRP A 518 19.60 14.93 29.35
CA TRP A 518 20.58 15.32 28.33
C TRP A 518 21.31 14.11 27.75
N TRP A 519 21.72 13.19 28.61
CA TRP A 519 22.52 12.01 28.26
C TRP A 519 22.42 10.93 29.33
N ARG A 520 21.73 9.83 29.01
CA ARG A 520 21.57 8.69 29.92
C ARG A 520 22.75 7.72 29.80
N THR A 521 23.41 7.43 30.91
CA THR A 521 24.62 6.58 30.93
C THR A 521 24.36 5.09 31.16
N SER A 522 23.17 4.75 31.67
CA SER A 522 22.81 3.37 32.00
C SER A 522 22.37 2.57 30.77
N TRP A 523 23.34 1.89 30.14
CA TRP A 523 23.10 0.66 29.35
C TRP A 523 23.04 -0.59 30.25
N ARG A 524 23.21 -0.43 31.57
CA ARG A 524 23.35 -1.50 32.58
C ARG A 524 22.05 -1.83 33.33
N THR A 525 20.91 -1.84 32.65
CA THR A 525 19.66 -2.41 33.21
C THR A 525 19.31 -3.75 32.58
N LEU A 526 20.33 -4.61 32.45
CA LEU A 526 20.16 -6.05 32.19
C LEU A 526 20.76 -6.91 33.32
N GLN A 527 21.06 -6.28 34.47
CA GLN A 527 21.71 -6.94 35.60
C GLN A 527 20.97 -6.61 36.90
N ILE A 528 19.74 -7.11 37.03
CA ILE A 528 19.10 -7.33 38.34
C ILE A 528 18.41 -8.70 38.33
N ARG A 529 19.13 -9.74 38.74
CA ARG A 529 18.66 -10.69 39.78
C ARG A 529 19.74 -11.69 40.20
N GLY A 530 20.19 -11.54 41.43
CA GLY A 530 21.15 -12.35 42.16
C GLY A 530 21.88 -11.35 43.05
N GLU A 531 21.58 -11.20 44.34
CA GLU A 531 21.16 -12.10 45.41
C GLU A 531 20.01 -11.41 46.21
N LEU A 532 19.19 -11.98 47.11
CA LEU A 532 19.23 -13.17 47.96
C LEU A 532 17.78 -13.44 48.45
N SER A 533 17.44 -14.73 48.64
CA SER A 533 16.28 -15.28 49.38
C SER A 533 14.93 -15.44 48.65
N GLY A 534 14.53 -16.71 48.45
CA GLY A 534 13.12 -17.12 48.51
C GLY A 534 12.45 -17.62 47.22
N HIS A 535 12.53 -18.93 46.97
CA HIS A 535 11.64 -19.73 46.12
C HIS A 535 11.60 -19.55 44.58
N ARG A 536 12.49 -20.34 43.96
CA ARG A 536 12.29 -21.24 42.81
C ARG A 536 10.80 -21.50 42.46
N THR A 537 10.22 -20.77 41.49
CA THR A 537 9.16 -21.22 40.54
C THR A 537 8.62 -20.07 39.66
N VAL A 538 9.36 -19.57 38.65
CA VAL A 538 8.75 -18.67 37.63
C VAL A 538 9.24 -18.90 36.19
N HIS A 539 10.30 -19.69 35.95
CA HIS A 539 10.83 -19.87 34.58
C HIS A 539 10.17 -20.96 33.71
N VAL A 540 9.04 -21.55 34.13
CA VAL A 540 8.33 -22.60 33.35
C VAL A 540 6.87 -22.22 33.04
N LYS A 541 6.48 -20.95 33.22
CA LYS A 541 5.07 -20.53 33.15
C LYS A 541 4.68 -19.66 31.94
N MET A 542 5.59 -19.36 31.01
CA MET A 542 5.25 -18.69 29.73
C MET A 542 5.15 -19.63 28.52
N GLU A 543 5.85 -20.77 28.51
CA GLU A 543 5.68 -21.79 27.44
C GLU A 543 4.37 -22.57 27.55
N LYS A 544 3.81 -22.73 28.76
CA LYS A 544 2.58 -23.51 29.00
C LYS A 544 1.28 -22.71 28.88
N MET A 545 1.35 -21.42 28.59
CA MET A 545 0.18 -20.55 28.39
C MET A 545 -0.13 -20.30 26.91
N MET A 546 0.86 -20.45 26.02
CA MET A 546 0.67 -20.39 24.56
C MET A 546 0.09 -21.70 23.98
N ILE A 547 0.34 -22.84 24.62
CA ILE A 547 -0.09 -24.16 24.14
C ILE A 547 -1.56 -24.48 24.50
N ARG A 548 -2.18 -23.74 25.43
CA ARG A 548 -3.59 -23.96 25.84
C ARG A 548 -4.64 -23.21 25.03
N TRP A 549 -4.24 -22.25 24.18
CA TRP A 549 -5.14 -21.55 23.26
C TRP A 549 -5.22 -22.18 21.86
N LEU A 550 -4.30 -23.07 21.53
CA LEU A 550 -4.32 -23.88 20.29
C LEU A 550 -5.26 -25.10 20.38
N GLY A 551 -5.67 -25.51 21.60
CA GLY A 551 -6.49 -26.70 21.81
C GLY A 551 -8.02 -26.51 21.73
N VAL A 552 -8.52 -25.28 21.81
CA VAL A 552 -9.97 -25.00 21.80
C VAL A 552 -10.49 -24.71 20.39
N ALA A 553 -9.61 -24.35 19.44
CA ALA A 553 -9.94 -24.18 18.03
C ALA A 553 -10.08 -25.51 17.25
N MET A 554 -9.50 -26.62 17.76
CA MET A 554 -9.57 -27.93 17.10
C MET A 554 -10.85 -28.73 17.38
N VAL A 555 -11.61 -28.41 18.43
CA VAL A 555 -12.78 -29.21 18.83
C VAL A 555 -14.08 -28.75 18.15
N VAL A 556 -14.13 -27.54 17.58
CA VAL A 556 -15.29 -27.05 16.79
C VAL A 556 -15.19 -27.45 15.30
N MET A 557 -14.04 -27.95 14.84
CA MET A 557 -13.86 -28.43 13.45
C MET A 557 -14.13 -29.93 13.25
N TRP A 558 -14.58 -30.66 14.27
CA TRP A 558 -14.79 -32.12 14.19
C TRP A 558 -16.26 -32.54 14.39
N ALA A 559 -17.19 -31.83 13.75
CA ALA A 559 -18.61 -32.22 13.69
C ALA A 559 -19.33 -31.85 12.38
N ALA A 560 -18.60 -31.62 11.28
CA ALA A 560 -19.20 -31.38 9.97
C ALA A 560 -18.29 -31.86 8.83
N SER A 561 -17.82 -33.10 8.90
CA SER A 561 -17.25 -33.82 7.74
C SER A 561 -18.25 -34.87 7.26
N GLY A 562 -19.43 -34.39 6.83
CA GLY A 562 -20.19 -35.10 5.82
C GLY A 562 -19.48 -34.86 4.50
N VAL A 563 -18.90 -35.92 3.93
CA VAL A 563 -18.35 -35.91 2.58
C VAL A 563 -19.48 -35.52 1.63
N VAL A 564 -19.50 -34.25 1.21
CA VAL A 564 -20.22 -33.85 0.00
C VAL A 564 -19.25 -34.11 -1.14
N THR A 565 -19.35 -35.30 -1.73
CA THR A 565 -18.83 -35.53 -3.08
C THR A 565 -19.63 -34.65 -4.03
N SER A 566 -19.09 -33.50 -4.41
CA SER A 566 -19.56 -32.81 -5.62
C SER A 566 -19.05 -33.62 -6.80
N ASP A 567 -19.95 -34.37 -7.41
CA ASP A 567 -19.71 -35.06 -8.67
C ASP A 567 -19.52 -33.99 -9.76
N SER A 568 -18.28 -33.77 -10.16
CA SER A 568 -17.89 -32.98 -11.33
C SER A 568 -17.00 -33.89 -12.16
N SER A 569 -17.34 -34.05 -13.44
CA SER A 569 -16.58 -34.79 -14.45
C SER A 569 -15.08 -34.78 -14.13
N ASN A 570 -14.45 -35.94 -14.11
CA ASN A 570 -13.05 -36.17 -13.70
C ASN A 570 -11.97 -35.32 -14.43
N HIS A 571 -12.37 -34.38 -15.31
CA HIS A 571 -11.57 -33.48 -16.15
C HIS A 571 -10.48 -34.24 -16.89
N LYS A 572 -10.83 -35.44 -17.36
CA LYS A 572 -9.95 -36.34 -18.11
C LYS A 572 -10.58 -36.61 -19.46
N TYR A 573 -9.81 -36.41 -20.53
CA TYR A 573 -10.27 -36.50 -21.90
C TYR A 573 -9.43 -37.49 -22.69
N LYS A 574 -10.07 -38.26 -23.58
CA LYS A 574 -9.40 -39.09 -24.57
C LYS A 574 -9.14 -38.26 -25.85
N PRO A 575 -8.10 -38.58 -26.63
CA PRO A 575 -7.87 -37.93 -27.92
C PRO A 575 -9.11 -38.01 -28.82
N GLY A 576 -9.54 -36.89 -29.38
CA GLY A 576 -10.75 -36.76 -30.21
C GLY A 576 -12.07 -36.67 -29.43
N GLU A 577 -12.04 -36.64 -28.10
CA GLU A 577 -13.22 -36.42 -27.28
C GLU A 577 -13.62 -34.93 -27.27
N GLU A 578 -14.93 -34.65 -27.33
CA GLU A 578 -15.45 -33.29 -27.30
C GLU A 578 -15.27 -32.69 -25.90
N VAL A 579 -14.51 -31.60 -25.81
CA VAL A 579 -14.36 -30.83 -24.56
C VAL A 579 -15.39 -29.70 -24.59
N PRO A 580 -16.22 -29.54 -23.53
CA PRO A 580 -17.31 -28.60 -23.58
C PRO A 580 -16.82 -27.14 -23.55
N LEU A 581 -17.24 -26.37 -24.57
CA LEU A 581 -17.08 -24.92 -24.66
C LEU A 581 -18.44 -24.24 -24.52
N TYR A 582 -18.60 -23.42 -23.47
CA TYR A 582 -19.83 -22.67 -23.22
C TYR A 582 -19.61 -21.18 -23.46
N ALA A 583 -20.43 -20.57 -24.31
CA ALA A 583 -20.54 -19.12 -24.40
C ALA A 583 -21.44 -18.60 -23.27
N ASN A 584 -21.02 -17.51 -22.61
CA ASN A 584 -21.72 -16.95 -21.46
C ASN A 584 -22.39 -15.62 -21.84
N LYS A 585 -21.64 -14.53 -21.76
CA LYS A 585 -22.18 -13.17 -21.87
C LYS A 585 -21.27 -12.25 -22.67
N VAL A 586 -21.87 -11.17 -23.16
CA VAL A 586 -21.21 -10.05 -23.84
C VAL A 586 -21.66 -8.75 -23.20
N GLY A 587 -20.80 -7.75 -23.15
CA GLY A 587 -21.16 -6.45 -22.62
C GLY A 587 -20.04 -5.43 -22.74
N PRO A 588 -20.35 -4.13 -22.57
CA PRO A 588 -19.35 -3.07 -22.51
C PRO A 588 -18.33 -3.33 -21.40
N PHE A 589 -17.04 -3.18 -21.72
CA PHE A 589 -15.97 -3.41 -20.74
C PHE A 589 -16.07 -2.49 -19.53
N HIS A 590 -16.45 -1.22 -19.71
CA HIS A 590 -16.52 -0.25 -18.60
C HIS A 590 -17.79 -0.36 -17.74
N ASN A 591 -18.83 -1.10 -18.17
CA ASN A 591 -20.08 -1.29 -17.42
C ASN A 591 -20.32 -2.79 -17.11
N PRO A 592 -19.77 -3.34 -16.03
CA PRO A 592 -19.80 -4.78 -15.75
C PRO A 592 -21.19 -5.35 -15.46
N SER A 593 -22.15 -4.53 -15.01
CA SER A 593 -23.52 -5.01 -14.71
C SER A 593 -24.39 -5.10 -15.96
N GLU A 594 -24.02 -4.36 -17.02
CA GLU A 594 -24.70 -4.35 -18.30
C GLU A 594 -24.19 -5.52 -19.14
N THR A 595 -24.83 -6.68 -19.02
CA THR A 595 -24.41 -7.91 -19.70
C THR A 595 -25.57 -8.56 -20.43
N TYR A 596 -25.33 -9.03 -21.65
CA TYR A 596 -26.29 -9.66 -22.55
C TYR A 596 -25.82 -11.08 -22.91
N ARG A 597 -26.68 -11.94 -23.44
CA ARG A 597 -26.25 -13.29 -23.84
C ARG A 597 -25.35 -13.18 -25.07
N TYR A 598 -24.35 -14.05 -25.17
CA TYR A 598 -23.44 -14.06 -26.32
C TYR A 598 -24.19 -14.13 -27.67
N LEU A 599 -25.26 -14.91 -27.73
CA LEU A 599 -26.09 -15.09 -28.92
C LEU A 599 -27.10 -13.95 -29.17
N ASP A 600 -27.25 -12.98 -28.25
CA ASP A 600 -28.09 -11.79 -28.53
C ASP A 600 -27.43 -10.88 -29.58
N LEU A 601 -26.12 -11.01 -29.80
CA LEU A 601 -25.42 -10.41 -30.94
C LEU A 601 -25.55 -11.28 -32.19
N PRO A 602 -25.47 -10.71 -33.41
CA PRO A 602 -25.77 -11.42 -34.64
C PRO A 602 -24.65 -12.38 -35.12
N PHE A 603 -24.13 -13.20 -34.20
CA PHE A 603 -23.17 -14.28 -34.44
C PHE A 603 -23.81 -15.54 -35.07
N CYS A 604 -22.97 -16.54 -35.37
CA CYS A 604 -23.39 -17.85 -35.85
C CYS A 604 -24.18 -18.62 -34.79
N TYR A 605 -25.30 -19.22 -35.19
CA TYR A 605 -26.12 -20.08 -34.32
C TYR A 605 -25.82 -21.56 -34.57
N PRO A 606 -25.64 -22.39 -33.52
CA PRO A 606 -25.60 -23.84 -33.69
C PRO A 606 -26.99 -24.38 -34.02
N ALA A 607 -27.07 -25.42 -34.87
CA ALA A 607 -28.33 -26.04 -35.29
C ALA A 607 -29.16 -26.64 -34.14
N ASN A 608 -28.51 -27.08 -33.04
CA ASN A 608 -29.16 -27.56 -31.83
C ASN A 608 -28.61 -26.78 -30.62
N LEU A 609 -29.41 -25.86 -30.07
CA LEU A 609 -29.04 -25.10 -28.88
C LEU A 609 -29.18 -26.00 -27.64
N LYS A 610 -28.05 -26.35 -27.02
CA LYS A 610 -28.02 -27.02 -25.72
C LYS A 610 -27.63 -26.00 -24.65
N GLU A 611 -28.52 -25.74 -23.72
CA GLU A 611 -28.27 -24.90 -22.55
C GLU A 611 -27.74 -25.77 -21.40
N LYS A 612 -26.72 -25.28 -20.69
CA LYS A 612 -26.23 -25.94 -19.47
C LYS A 612 -27.12 -25.52 -18.30
N LYS A 613 -27.60 -26.47 -17.50
CA LYS A 613 -28.31 -26.13 -16.25
C LYS A 613 -27.36 -25.47 -15.27
N GLU A 614 -27.61 -24.21 -14.94
CA GLU A 614 -26.79 -23.45 -14.01
C GLU A 614 -27.16 -23.70 -12.54
N ALA A 615 -26.17 -23.63 -11.65
CA ALA A 615 -26.41 -23.62 -10.21
C ALA A 615 -27.02 -22.28 -9.77
N LEU A 616 -27.71 -22.26 -8.61
CA LEU A 616 -28.36 -21.04 -8.08
C LEU A 616 -27.42 -19.82 -8.06
N GLY A 617 -26.15 -20.01 -7.68
CA GLY A 617 -25.18 -18.94 -7.60
C GLY A 617 -24.66 -18.46 -8.96
N GLU A 618 -24.57 -19.36 -9.94
CA GLU A 618 -24.23 -19.00 -11.33
C GLU A 618 -25.35 -18.14 -11.92
N VAL A 619 -26.62 -18.51 -11.67
CA VAL A 619 -27.79 -17.73 -12.08
C VAL A 619 -27.79 -16.33 -11.44
N LEU A 620 -27.46 -16.24 -10.14
CA LEU A 620 -27.35 -14.97 -9.40
C LEU A 620 -26.20 -14.09 -9.91
N ASN A 621 -25.12 -14.69 -10.42
CA ASN A 621 -24.01 -13.99 -11.06
C ASN A 621 -24.35 -13.48 -12.48
N GLY A 622 -25.54 -13.82 -12.99
CA GLY A 622 -25.98 -13.50 -14.34
C GLY A 622 -25.38 -14.41 -15.41
N ASP A 623 -24.86 -15.57 -15.04
CA ASP A 623 -24.31 -16.51 -16.02
C ASP A 623 -25.45 -17.22 -16.78
N ARG A 624 -25.30 -17.32 -18.10
CA ARG A 624 -26.24 -17.95 -19.03
C ARG A 624 -25.44 -18.76 -20.04
N LEU A 625 -25.26 -20.05 -19.74
CA LEU A 625 -24.27 -20.89 -20.42
C LEU A 625 -24.91 -21.67 -21.57
N VAL A 626 -24.53 -21.34 -22.80
CA VAL A 626 -24.97 -22.02 -24.02
C VAL A 626 -23.78 -22.67 -24.72
N VAL A 627 -23.97 -23.85 -25.31
CA VAL A 627 -22.88 -24.49 -26.09
C VAL A 627 -22.46 -23.57 -27.24
N ALA A 628 -21.18 -23.23 -27.30
CA ALA A 628 -20.62 -22.37 -28.33
C ALA A 628 -20.50 -23.12 -29.66
N PRO A 629 -20.53 -22.43 -30.81
CA PRO A 629 -20.50 -23.07 -32.13
C PRO A 629 -19.10 -23.59 -32.54
N TYR A 630 -18.07 -23.40 -31.71
CA TYR A 630 -16.69 -23.83 -31.99
C TYR A 630 -16.44 -25.24 -31.44
N LYS A 631 -15.97 -26.16 -32.29
CA LYS A 631 -15.65 -27.54 -31.91
C LYS A 631 -14.18 -27.68 -31.55
N LEU A 632 -13.89 -27.72 -30.25
CA LEU A 632 -12.54 -27.78 -29.67
C LEU A 632 -12.25 -29.18 -29.10
N ASP A 633 -12.20 -30.19 -29.98
CA ASP A 633 -12.00 -31.59 -29.59
C ASP A 633 -10.56 -31.82 -29.07
N PHE A 634 -10.42 -32.67 -28.05
CA PHE A 634 -9.16 -32.87 -27.34
C PHE A 634 -8.06 -33.40 -28.27
N LEU A 635 -6.93 -32.68 -28.35
CA LEU A 635 -5.78 -33.00 -29.23
C LEU A 635 -6.08 -33.01 -30.74
N VAL A 636 -7.14 -32.33 -31.19
CA VAL A 636 -7.44 -32.13 -32.61
C VAL A 636 -7.11 -30.70 -33.00
N GLU A 637 -6.05 -30.52 -33.81
CA GLU A 637 -5.68 -29.22 -34.37
C GLU A 637 -6.55 -28.85 -35.57
N LYS A 638 -6.85 -27.56 -35.70
CA LYS A 638 -7.70 -27.02 -36.76
C LYS A 638 -7.10 -25.75 -37.30
N ASN A 639 -6.81 -25.71 -38.60
CA ASN A 639 -6.27 -24.54 -39.27
C ASN A 639 -7.39 -23.78 -39.99
N SER A 640 -7.81 -22.64 -39.43
CA SER A 640 -8.75 -21.70 -40.06
C SER A 640 -10.05 -22.36 -40.54
N GLU A 641 -10.75 -23.05 -39.65
CA GLU A 641 -12.05 -23.67 -39.94
C GLU A 641 -13.16 -22.61 -39.94
N THR A 642 -14.05 -22.64 -40.93
CA THR A 642 -15.19 -21.72 -41.02
C THR A 642 -16.32 -22.19 -40.11
N VAL A 643 -16.76 -21.34 -39.18
CA VAL A 643 -17.92 -21.61 -38.32
C VAL A 643 -19.21 -21.45 -39.11
N CYS A 644 -19.39 -20.28 -39.73
CA CYS A 644 -20.49 -19.98 -40.64
C CYS A 644 -20.17 -18.77 -41.52
N ARG A 645 -20.87 -18.67 -42.65
CA ARG A 645 -20.92 -17.48 -43.51
C ARG A 645 -22.25 -16.78 -43.27
N LYS A 646 -22.21 -15.49 -42.96
CA LYS A 646 -23.41 -14.69 -42.66
C LYS A 646 -23.35 -13.34 -43.34
N THR A 647 -24.43 -12.96 -44.01
CA THR A 647 -24.65 -11.60 -44.53
C THR A 647 -25.31 -10.75 -43.46
N LEU A 648 -24.59 -9.76 -42.93
CA LEU A 648 -25.10 -8.87 -41.89
C LEU A 648 -26.00 -7.80 -42.51
N THR A 649 -27.21 -7.64 -41.96
CA THR A 649 -28.12 -6.56 -42.36
C THR A 649 -27.63 -5.21 -41.82
N LYS A 650 -28.16 -4.10 -42.36
CA LYS A 650 -27.81 -2.74 -41.89
C LYS A 650 -28.03 -2.54 -40.39
N GLU A 651 -29.09 -3.13 -39.85
CA GLU A 651 -29.39 -3.08 -38.41
C GLU A 651 -28.39 -3.90 -37.59
N GLU A 652 -27.99 -5.07 -38.06
CA GLU A 652 -26.98 -5.92 -37.43
C GLU A 652 -25.59 -5.26 -37.45
N VAL A 653 -25.23 -4.59 -38.56
CA VAL A 653 -24.00 -3.80 -38.68
C VAL A 653 -24.01 -2.64 -37.69
N ALA A 654 -25.12 -1.90 -37.57
CA ALA A 654 -25.25 -0.83 -36.57
C ALA A 654 -25.14 -1.35 -35.13
N LYS A 655 -25.70 -2.54 -34.85
CA LYS A 655 -25.57 -3.21 -33.55
C LYS A 655 -24.12 -3.59 -33.22
N PHE A 656 -23.39 -4.16 -34.18
CA PHE A 656 -21.96 -4.43 -33.97
C PHE A 656 -21.12 -3.15 -33.89
N ARG A 657 -21.37 -2.14 -34.73
CA ARG A 657 -20.67 -0.85 -34.68
C ARG A 657 -20.81 -0.19 -33.31
N SER A 658 -22.03 -0.13 -32.78
CA SER A 658 -22.29 0.43 -31.44
C SER A 658 -21.66 -0.41 -30.31
N SER A 659 -21.58 -1.72 -30.48
CA SER A 659 -20.90 -2.62 -29.53
C SER A 659 -19.39 -2.41 -29.54
N VAL A 660 -18.78 -2.29 -30.73
CA VAL A 660 -17.34 -1.99 -30.89
C VAL A 660 -17.00 -0.59 -30.36
N ALA A 661 -17.87 0.40 -30.60
CA ALA A 661 -17.69 1.76 -30.09
C ALA A 661 -17.67 1.85 -28.54
N LYS A 662 -18.28 0.87 -27.86
CA LYS A 662 -18.36 0.77 -26.40
C LYS A 662 -17.40 -0.29 -25.82
N ASP A 663 -16.44 -0.76 -26.61
CA ASP A 663 -15.45 -1.78 -26.23
C ASP A 663 -16.10 -3.03 -25.62
N TYR A 664 -17.09 -3.58 -26.31
CA TYR A 664 -17.75 -4.80 -25.85
C TYR A 664 -16.76 -5.98 -25.84
N TYR A 665 -16.77 -6.72 -24.73
CA TYR A 665 -16.05 -7.97 -24.56
C TYR A 665 -17.03 -9.15 -24.58
N PHE A 666 -16.52 -10.33 -24.91
CA PHE A 666 -17.22 -11.60 -24.75
C PHE A 666 -16.56 -12.44 -23.66
N GLN A 667 -17.34 -13.29 -23.01
CA GLN A 667 -16.88 -14.27 -22.03
C GLN A 667 -17.37 -15.67 -22.41
N MET A 668 -16.45 -16.63 -22.40
CA MET A 668 -16.70 -18.05 -22.62
C MET A 668 -16.02 -18.89 -21.55
N TYR A 669 -16.41 -20.15 -21.40
CA TYR A 669 -15.80 -21.12 -20.50
C TYR A 669 -15.44 -22.40 -21.25
N TYR A 670 -14.17 -22.79 -21.18
CA TYR A 670 -13.67 -24.06 -21.72
C TYR A 670 -13.11 -24.89 -20.57
N ASP A 671 -13.65 -26.09 -20.32
CA ASP A 671 -13.25 -26.92 -19.17
C ASP A 671 -13.25 -26.15 -17.82
N ASP A 672 -14.26 -25.28 -17.64
CA ASP A 672 -14.45 -24.33 -16.54
C ASP A 672 -13.41 -23.19 -16.42
N MET A 673 -12.47 -23.05 -17.36
CA MET A 673 -11.57 -21.89 -17.46
C MET A 673 -12.25 -20.74 -18.20
N PRO A 674 -12.23 -19.51 -17.64
CA PRO A 674 -12.75 -18.35 -18.33
C PRO A 674 -11.83 -17.91 -19.48
N VAL A 675 -12.44 -17.56 -20.58
CA VAL A 675 -11.81 -16.96 -21.76
C VAL A 675 -12.56 -15.66 -22.07
N TRP A 676 -11.82 -14.58 -22.30
CA TRP A 676 -12.40 -13.30 -22.69
C TRP A 676 -11.63 -12.67 -23.84
N GLY A 677 -12.32 -11.84 -24.61
CA GLY A 677 -11.74 -11.08 -25.72
C GLY A 677 -12.66 -9.94 -26.13
N PHE A 678 -12.13 -8.97 -26.87
CA PHE A 678 -12.91 -7.87 -27.43
C PHE A 678 -13.55 -8.28 -28.76
N LEU A 679 -14.71 -7.71 -29.07
CA LEU A 679 -15.41 -7.95 -30.33
C LEU A 679 -14.72 -7.30 -31.54
N GLY A 680 -14.09 -6.14 -31.33
CA GLY A 680 -13.52 -5.33 -32.40
C GLY A 680 -12.54 -4.29 -31.89
N LYS A 681 -12.08 -3.43 -32.79
CA LYS A 681 -11.22 -2.28 -32.47
C LYS A 681 -11.71 -1.02 -33.18
N VAL A 682 -11.50 0.12 -32.53
CA VAL A 682 -11.73 1.45 -33.11
C VAL A 682 -10.38 2.04 -33.49
N ASP A 683 -10.24 2.46 -34.74
CA ASP A 683 -9.04 3.15 -35.22
C ASP A 683 -9.33 4.65 -35.32
N LYS A 684 -8.58 5.45 -34.54
CA LYS A 684 -8.66 6.90 -34.50
C LYS A 684 -7.37 7.46 -35.06
N GLU A 685 -7.40 7.99 -36.28
CA GLU A 685 -6.25 8.72 -36.81
C GLU A 685 -6.01 9.98 -35.97
N LYS A 686 -4.75 10.27 -35.64
CA LYS A 686 -4.37 11.26 -34.62
C LYS A 686 -4.64 12.73 -34.98
N ASP A 687 -5.09 13.02 -36.21
CA ASP A 687 -5.29 14.39 -36.74
C ASP A 687 -6.68 14.64 -37.36
N SER A 688 -7.62 13.69 -37.29
CA SER A 688 -8.97 13.86 -37.85
C SER A 688 -10.04 14.14 -36.78
N ASP A 689 -11.08 14.89 -37.18
CA ASP A 689 -12.25 15.21 -36.35
C ASP A 689 -12.86 13.94 -35.74
N PRO A 690 -13.51 14.00 -34.56
CA PRO A 690 -14.13 12.85 -33.88
C PRO A 690 -15.11 12.03 -34.76
N SER A 691 -15.56 12.59 -35.87
CA SER A 691 -16.43 11.99 -36.88
C SER A 691 -15.77 10.97 -37.81
N GLU A 692 -14.43 10.88 -37.90
CA GLU A 692 -13.72 9.96 -38.81
C GLU A 692 -13.15 8.70 -38.14
N SER A 693 -13.77 8.24 -37.04
CA SER A 693 -13.36 6.98 -36.39
C SER A 693 -13.79 5.77 -37.23
N LYS A 694 -12.86 4.88 -37.59
CA LYS A 694 -13.16 3.62 -38.30
C LYS A 694 -13.43 2.49 -37.30
N TYR A 695 -14.46 1.69 -37.57
CA TYR A 695 -14.91 0.61 -36.69
C TYR A 695 -14.65 -0.74 -37.33
N TYR A 696 -13.84 -1.58 -36.69
CA TYR A 696 -13.49 -2.91 -37.21
C TYR A 696 -13.99 -4.03 -36.30
N LEU A 697 -14.58 -5.07 -36.88
CA LEU A 697 -14.98 -6.31 -36.20
C LEU A 697 -13.94 -7.41 -36.43
N PHE A 698 -13.61 -8.18 -35.38
CA PHE A 698 -12.78 -9.37 -35.51
C PHE A 698 -13.62 -10.55 -36.01
N LYS A 699 -13.24 -11.14 -37.14
CA LYS A 699 -13.91 -12.33 -37.70
C LYS A 699 -13.22 -13.65 -37.41
N HIS A 700 -11.99 -13.63 -36.89
CA HIS A 700 -11.16 -14.82 -36.65
C HIS A 700 -10.73 -14.95 -35.19
N LEU A 701 -11.07 -16.07 -34.54
CA LEU A 701 -10.62 -16.44 -33.20
C LEU A 701 -9.56 -17.55 -33.22
N HIS A 702 -8.41 -17.32 -32.59
CA HIS A 702 -7.33 -18.28 -32.47
C HIS A 702 -7.28 -18.83 -31.04
N PHE A 703 -7.63 -20.11 -30.86
CA PHE A 703 -7.56 -20.82 -29.59
C PHE A 703 -6.24 -21.58 -29.49
N GLU A 704 -5.44 -21.24 -28.48
CA GLU A 704 -4.22 -21.95 -28.10
C GLU A 704 -4.48 -22.67 -26.77
N ILE A 705 -4.44 -24.00 -26.80
CA ILE A 705 -4.83 -24.85 -25.67
C ILE A 705 -3.61 -25.64 -25.20
N LEU A 706 -3.28 -25.51 -23.91
CA LEU A 706 -2.20 -26.22 -23.26
C LEU A 706 -2.75 -27.42 -22.48
N TYR A 707 -2.13 -28.58 -22.65
CA TYR A 707 -2.54 -29.83 -22.01
C TYR A 707 -1.37 -30.53 -21.29
N ASN A 708 -1.70 -31.30 -20.27
CA ASN A 708 -0.78 -32.18 -19.57
C ASN A 708 -1.44 -33.55 -19.42
N LYS A 709 -0.88 -34.56 -20.10
CA LYS A 709 -1.44 -35.93 -20.19
C LYS A 709 -2.88 -35.92 -20.71
N ASP A 710 -3.84 -36.35 -19.88
CA ASP A 710 -5.26 -36.49 -20.18
C ASP A 710 -6.08 -35.24 -19.77
N ARG A 711 -5.42 -34.12 -19.42
CA ARG A 711 -6.10 -32.94 -18.87
C ARG A 711 -5.75 -31.65 -19.58
N VAL A 712 -6.75 -30.76 -19.70
CA VAL A 712 -6.55 -29.38 -20.15
C VAL A 712 -6.06 -28.52 -18.99
N ILE A 713 -5.02 -27.74 -19.24
CA ILE A 713 -4.36 -26.92 -18.23
C ILE A 713 -4.58 -25.44 -18.47
N GLU A 714 -4.49 -24.97 -19.70
CA GLU A 714 -4.66 -23.55 -19.99
C GLU A 714 -5.28 -23.36 -21.37
N ILE A 715 -6.06 -22.30 -21.53
CA ILE A 715 -6.59 -21.86 -22.82
C ILE A 715 -6.33 -20.36 -22.99
N ASN A 716 -5.90 -20.00 -24.21
CA ASN A 716 -5.73 -18.62 -24.66
C ASN A 716 -6.57 -18.42 -25.91
N ALA A 717 -7.42 -17.39 -25.92
CA ALA A 717 -8.05 -16.92 -27.16
C ALA A 717 -7.39 -15.62 -27.60
N ARG A 718 -6.95 -15.58 -28.85
CA ARG A 718 -6.39 -14.39 -29.49
C ARG A 718 -7.26 -14.03 -30.69
N THR A 719 -7.50 -12.75 -30.90
CA THR A 719 -8.15 -12.23 -32.12
C THR A 719 -7.06 -11.84 -33.12
N ASP A 720 -7.16 -12.29 -34.37
CA ASP A 720 -6.19 -11.93 -35.40
C ASP A 720 -6.40 -10.48 -35.86
N SER A 721 -5.37 -9.64 -35.70
CA SER A 721 -5.41 -8.23 -36.12
C SER A 721 -5.44 -8.07 -37.65
N ASN A 722 -5.14 -9.11 -38.42
CA ASN A 722 -5.17 -9.09 -39.88
C ASN A 722 -6.54 -9.49 -40.44
N ALA A 723 -7.37 -10.15 -39.64
CA ALA A 723 -8.70 -10.62 -40.04
C ALA A 723 -9.81 -9.66 -39.54
N LEU A 724 -9.85 -8.48 -40.15
CA LEU A 724 -10.79 -7.40 -39.80
C LEU A 724 -11.91 -7.29 -40.83
N VAL A 725 -13.09 -6.86 -40.37
CA VAL A 725 -14.21 -6.43 -41.20
C VAL A 725 -14.52 -4.99 -40.88
N ASP A 726 -14.53 -4.12 -41.88
CA ASP A 726 -14.91 -2.71 -41.72
C ASP A 726 -16.44 -2.59 -41.58
N LEU A 727 -16.88 -1.99 -40.48
CA LEU A 727 -18.29 -1.73 -40.17
C LEU A 727 -18.63 -0.24 -40.24
N THR A 728 -17.76 0.62 -40.74
CA THR A 728 -17.90 2.09 -40.66
C THR A 728 -19.13 2.60 -41.42
N GLU A 729 -19.48 1.98 -42.54
CA GLU A 729 -20.62 2.37 -43.37
C GLU A 729 -21.86 1.50 -43.10
N ASP A 730 -23.07 2.08 -43.20
CA ASP A 730 -24.36 1.37 -43.02
C ASP A 730 -24.75 0.57 -44.27
N LYS A 731 -23.91 -0.40 -44.63
CA LYS A 731 -24.07 -1.28 -45.79
C LYS A 731 -24.21 -2.73 -45.32
N GLU A 732 -24.79 -3.57 -46.18
CA GLU A 732 -24.77 -5.02 -45.93
C GLU A 732 -23.35 -5.53 -46.14
N VAL A 733 -22.87 -6.32 -45.18
CA VAL A 733 -21.49 -6.85 -45.19
C VAL A 733 -21.54 -8.36 -45.04
N GLU A 734 -20.88 -9.06 -45.96
CA GLU A 734 -20.71 -10.51 -45.88
C GLU A 734 -19.52 -10.84 -44.98
N VAL A 735 -19.75 -11.63 -43.93
CA VAL A 735 -18.75 -11.98 -42.92
C VAL A 735 -18.61 -13.49 -42.82
N ASP A 736 -17.37 -13.96 -43.02
CA ASP A 736 -16.95 -15.33 -42.80
C ASP A 736 -16.32 -15.45 -41.40
N PHE A 737 -17.05 -16.02 -40.45
CA PHE A 737 -16.53 -16.26 -39.10
C PHE A 737 -15.67 -17.52 -39.08
N MET A 738 -14.42 -17.40 -38.64
CA MET A 738 -13.43 -18.48 -38.68
C MET A 738 -12.74 -18.68 -37.33
N TYR A 739 -12.19 -19.87 -37.10
CA TYR A 739 -11.40 -20.17 -35.93
C TYR A 739 -10.23 -21.11 -36.21
N THR A 740 -9.18 -20.99 -35.39
CA THR A 740 -8.01 -21.88 -35.40
C THR A 740 -7.84 -22.49 -34.02
N VAL A 741 -7.40 -23.75 -33.95
CA VAL A 741 -7.14 -24.48 -32.71
C VAL A 741 -5.72 -25.05 -32.76
N GLU A 742 -4.89 -24.63 -31.82
CA GLU A 742 -3.51 -25.08 -31.65
C GLU A 742 -3.35 -25.75 -30.28
N TRP A 743 -2.75 -26.95 -30.23
CA TRP A 743 -2.54 -27.70 -28.99
C TRP A 743 -1.06 -27.72 -28.59
N LYS A 744 -0.74 -27.36 -27.35
CA LYS A 744 0.63 -27.35 -26.81
C LYS A 744 0.74 -28.19 -25.54
N ALA A 745 1.79 -29.00 -25.44
CA ALA A 745 2.04 -29.78 -24.23
C ALA A 745 2.69 -28.90 -23.15
N THR A 746 2.29 -29.07 -21.89
CA THR A 746 2.86 -28.37 -20.71
C THR A 746 3.13 -29.32 -19.55
N ASN A 747 4.15 -28.99 -18.73
CA ASN A 747 4.51 -29.72 -17.52
C ASN A 747 3.79 -29.18 -16.25
N THR A 748 2.97 -28.15 -16.38
CA THR A 748 2.22 -27.59 -15.24
C THR A 748 1.21 -28.62 -14.71
N PRO A 749 1.22 -28.92 -13.39
CA PRO A 749 0.27 -29.85 -12.81
C PRO A 749 -1.13 -29.26 -12.83
N PHE A 750 -2.15 -30.10 -12.95
CA PHE A 750 -3.56 -29.68 -12.98
C PHE A 750 -3.97 -28.79 -11.80
N GLU A 751 -3.38 -29.02 -10.61
CA GLU A 751 -3.63 -28.24 -9.41
C GLU A 751 -3.21 -26.76 -9.55
N LYS A 752 -2.16 -26.47 -10.32
CA LYS A 752 -1.63 -25.11 -10.53
C LYS A 752 -2.20 -24.42 -11.76
N ARG A 753 -3.16 -25.05 -12.45
CA ARG A 753 -3.70 -24.54 -13.72
C ARG A 753 -4.33 -23.15 -13.61
N MET A 754 -4.84 -22.81 -12.43
CA MET A 754 -5.47 -21.51 -12.15
C MET A 754 -4.50 -20.44 -11.66
N ASP A 755 -3.24 -20.80 -11.39
CA ASP A 755 -2.24 -19.84 -10.92
C ASP A 755 -2.01 -18.72 -11.94
N LYS A 756 -2.20 -18.98 -13.23
CA LYS A 756 -2.14 -17.94 -14.26
C LYS A 756 -3.16 -16.82 -14.03
N TYR A 757 -4.40 -17.17 -13.71
CA TYR A 757 -5.49 -16.19 -13.53
C TYR A 757 -5.32 -15.43 -12.21
N SER A 758 -4.79 -16.08 -11.17
CA SER A 758 -4.43 -15.41 -9.92
C SER A 758 -3.22 -14.49 -10.14
N GLN A 759 -2.17 -14.92 -10.85
CA GLN A 759 -0.96 -14.15 -11.15
C GLN A 759 -1.20 -12.95 -12.08
N SER A 760 -2.06 -13.07 -13.10
CA SER A 760 -2.43 -11.93 -13.96
C SER A 760 -3.19 -10.84 -13.19
N SER A 761 -3.91 -11.24 -12.13
CA SER A 761 -4.56 -10.31 -11.20
C SER A 761 -3.60 -9.78 -10.11
N SER A 762 -2.57 -10.56 -9.76
CA SER A 762 -1.54 -10.24 -8.77
C SER A 762 -0.20 -9.93 -9.44
N LEU A 763 -0.10 -8.81 -10.16
CA LEU A 763 1.21 -8.33 -10.60
C LEU A 763 2.09 -8.13 -9.34
N PRO A 764 3.31 -8.67 -9.25
CA PRO A 764 4.12 -8.69 -8.02
C PRO A 764 4.29 -7.31 -7.35
N HIS A 765 4.39 -6.25 -8.16
CA HIS A 765 4.46 -4.87 -7.67
C HIS A 765 3.21 -4.39 -6.92
N HIS A 766 2.02 -4.85 -7.29
CA HIS A 766 0.79 -4.47 -6.59
C HIS A 766 0.68 -5.15 -5.22
N LEU A 767 1.15 -6.41 -5.09
CA LEU A 767 1.05 -7.20 -3.84
C LEU A 767 1.91 -6.61 -2.71
N GLU A 768 3.08 -6.09 -3.05
CA GLU A 768 3.94 -5.34 -2.12
C GLU A 768 3.24 -4.07 -1.64
N ILE A 769 2.63 -3.30 -2.56
CA ILE A 769 1.86 -2.08 -2.24
C ILE A 769 0.68 -2.38 -1.30
N HIS A 770 -0.02 -3.51 -1.48
CA HIS A 770 -1.08 -3.95 -0.59
C HIS A 770 -0.57 -4.19 0.84
N TRP A 771 0.46 -5.01 1.01
CA TRP A 771 1.07 -5.25 2.32
C TRP A 771 1.58 -3.95 2.97
N PHE A 772 2.15 -3.03 2.18
CA PHE A 772 2.63 -1.74 2.68
C PHE A 772 1.51 -0.85 3.21
N SER A 773 0.38 -0.78 2.51
CA SER A 773 -0.83 -0.06 2.98
C SER A 773 -1.40 -0.68 4.26
N ILE A 774 -1.46 -2.01 4.32
CA ILE A 774 -2.07 -2.74 5.45
C ILE A 774 -1.23 -2.60 6.72
N ILE A 775 0.09 -2.70 6.62
CA ILE A 775 0.98 -2.51 7.78
C ILE A 775 0.85 -1.07 8.29
N ASN A 776 0.80 -0.08 7.40
CA ASN A 776 0.65 1.33 7.78
C ASN A 776 -0.70 1.60 8.47
N SER A 777 -1.80 1.10 7.90
CA SER A 777 -3.14 1.24 8.49
C SER A 777 -3.28 0.47 9.81
N CYS A 778 -2.70 -0.74 9.91
CA CYS A 778 -2.70 -1.53 11.13
C CYS A 778 -1.90 -0.85 12.26
N VAL A 779 -0.69 -0.36 11.95
CA VAL A 779 0.15 0.36 12.91
C VAL A 779 -0.54 1.64 13.37
N THR A 780 -1.08 2.43 12.44
CA THR A 780 -1.82 3.65 12.73
C THR A 780 -3.02 3.38 13.66
N VAL A 781 -3.79 2.34 13.36
CA VAL A 781 -4.95 1.94 14.16
C VAL A 781 -4.54 1.42 15.53
N LEU A 782 -3.51 0.58 15.64
CA LEU A 782 -3.03 0.09 16.93
C LEU A 782 -2.52 1.23 17.81
N LEU A 783 -1.87 2.24 17.22
CA LEU A 783 -1.43 3.44 17.92
C LEU A 783 -2.62 4.30 18.38
N LEU A 784 -3.61 4.56 17.50
CA LEU A 784 -4.82 5.34 17.84
C LEU A 784 -5.72 4.62 18.86
N THR A 785 -5.79 3.30 18.80
CA THR A 785 -6.54 2.49 19.77
C THR A 785 -5.81 2.38 21.11
N GLY A 786 -4.49 2.15 21.11
CA GLY A 786 -3.69 2.21 22.34
C GLY A 786 -3.78 3.58 23.01
N PHE A 787 -3.72 4.65 22.21
CA PHE A 787 -3.92 6.03 22.63
C PHE A 787 -5.23 6.25 23.37
N LEU A 788 -6.36 5.93 22.74
CA LEU A 788 -7.65 6.31 23.32
C LEU A 788 -7.94 5.42 24.54
N ALA A 789 -7.20 4.31 24.69
CA ALA A 789 -7.32 3.38 25.81
C ALA A 789 -6.58 3.96 26.99
N THR A 790 -5.38 4.50 26.76
CA THR A 790 -4.64 5.21 27.80
C THR A 790 -5.39 6.44 28.28
N ILE A 791 -6.02 7.22 27.39
CA ILE A 791 -6.87 8.35 27.78
C ILE A 791 -8.03 7.83 28.62
N LEU A 792 -8.81 6.89 28.09
CA LEU A 792 -10.00 6.39 28.76
C LEU A 792 -9.65 5.78 30.12
N MET A 793 -8.61 4.96 30.21
CA MET A 793 -8.15 4.35 31.47
C MET A 793 -7.62 5.39 32.46
N ARG A 794 -6.91 6.42 31.99
CA ARG A 794 -6.38 7.48 32.88
C ARG A 794 -7.51 8.38 33.40
N VAL A 795 -8.44 8.77 32.53
CA VAL A 795 -9.61 9.57 32.92
C VAL A 795 -10.50 8.74 33.86
N LEU A 796 -10.80 7.49 33.52
CA LEU A 796 -11.56 6.59 34.40
C LEU A 796 -10.87 6.39 35.75
N LYS A 797 -9.55 6.14 35.77
CA LYS A 797 -8.82 6.00 37.04
C LYS A 797 -8.91 7.27 37.87
N ASN A 798 -8.78 8.45 37.25
CA ASN A 798 -8.86 9.72 37.95
C ASN A 798 -10.28 9.98 38.48
N ASP A 799 -11.31 9.68 37.68
CA ASP A 799 -12.71 9.74 38.10
C ASP A 799 -12.98 8.77 39.26
N PHE A 800 -12.51 7.52 39.19
CA PHE A 800 -12.67 6.55 40.28
C PHE A 800 -11.99 7.01 41.57
N VAL A 801 -10.79 7.60 41.49
CA VAL A 801 -10.10 8.14 42.67
C VAL A 801 -10.86 9.34 43.24
N LYS A 802 -11.32 10.26 42.38
CA LYS A 802 -12.15 11.41 42.79
C LYS A 802 -13.39 10.93 43.54
N TYR A 803 -14.16 10.02 42.93
CA TYR A 803 -15.41 9.54 43.52
C TYR A 803 -15.21 8.62 44.74
N ALA A 804 -14.06 7.97 44.88
CA ALA A 804 -13.72 7.20 46.07
C ALA A 804 -13.37 8.11 47.26
N HIS A 805 -12.72 9.26 47.03
CA HIS A 805 -12.49 10.26 48.08
C HIS A 805 -13.75 11.04 48.45
N ASP A 806 -14.65 11.30 47.49
CA ASP A 806 -15.95 11.92 47.76
C ASP A 806 -16.87 11.02 48.62
N GLU A 807 -16.63 9.70 48.71
CA GLU A 807 -17.34 8.79 49.64
C GLU A 807 -16.84 8.91 51.10
N GLU A 808 -15.65 9.50 51.32
CA GLU A 808 -15.04 9.67 52.65
C GLU A 808 -15.25 11.07 53.25
N ALA A 809 -15.67 12.05 52.44
CA ALA A 809 -16.00 13.41 52.86
C ALA A 809 -17.53 13.56 53.04
N ASP A 810 -17.97 14.24 54.11
CA ASP A 810 -19.37 14.42 54.51
C ASP A 810 -20.33 14.80 53.36
N ASP A 811 -21.59 14.33 53.50
CA ASP A 811 -22.77 14.25 52.60
C ASP A 811 -23.19 15.48 51.76
N ASP A 812 -22.40 16.57 51.71
CA ASP A 812 -22.80 17.88 51.14
C ASP A 812 -22.20 18.22 49.75
N GLN A 813 -21.42 17.34 49.12
CA GLN A 813 -20.95 17.56 47.74
C GLN A 813 -21.91 16.94 46.71
N GLU A 814 -22.50 17.78 45.85
CA GLU A 814 -23.34 17.37 44.73
C GLU A 814 -22.58 16.41 43.80
N GLU A 815 -23.03 15.15 43.72
CA GLU A 815 -22.51 14.17 42.77
C GLU A 815 -22.53 14.78 41.35
N SER A 816 -21.40 14.82 40.64
CA SER A 816 -21.30 15.41 39.30
C SER A 816 -20.86 14.39 38.25
N GLY A 817 -21.27 14.57 36.99
CA GLY A 817 -20.85 13.72 35.87
C GLY A 817 -21.62 12.39 35.76
N TRP A 818 -20.94 11.32 35.36
CA TRP A 818 -21.63 10.05 35.07
C TRP A 818 -22.18 9.36 36.33
N LYS A 819 -21.59 9.56 37.52
CA LYS A 819 -22.13 9.04 38.80
C LYS A 819 -23.51 9.64 39.12
N TYR A 820 -23.72 10.92 38.82
CA TYR A 820 -24.97 11.66 39.07
C TYR A 820 -26.19 11.05 38.36
N ILE A 821 -25.98 10.49 37.16
CA ILE A 821 -27.05 9.95 36.32
C ILE A 821 -27.30 8.45 36.55
N HIS A 822 -26.73 7.83 37.60
CA HIS A 822 -26.87 6.40 37.88
C HIS A 822 -28.35 5.93 37.92
N GLY A 823 -29.25 6.80 38.35
CA GLY A 823 -30.70 6.57 38.40
C GLY A 823 -31.45 6.66 37.06
N ASP A 824 -30.83 7.13 35.97
CA ASP A 824 -31.50 7.29 34.66
C ASP A 824 -30.81 6.55 33.50
N VAL A 825 -29.55 6.12 33.66
CA VAL A 825 -28.72 5.50 32.60
C VAL A 825 -29.32 4.23 32.01
N PHE A 826 -29.93 3.38 32.85
CA PHE A 826 -30.50 2.10 32.41
C PHE A 826 -31.97 2.21 31.99
N ARG A 827 -32.49 3.42 31.82
CA ARG A 827 -33.84 3.61 31.31
C ARG A 827 -33.95 3.11 29.88
N TYR A 828 -34.99 2.33 29.63
CA TYR A 828 -35.18 1.69 28.32
C TYR A 828 -35.34 2.71 27.18
N PRO A 829 -34.84 2.39 25.97
CA PRO A 829 -34.86 3.31 24.85
C PRO A 829 -36.27 3.59 24.32
N LYS A 830 -36.46 4.79 23.78
CA LYS A 830 -37.63 5.14 22.95
C LYS A 830 -37.72 4.14 21.78
N HIS A 831 -38.90 3.57 21.53
CA HIS A 831 -39.12 2.53 20.52
C HIS A 831 -38.31 1.22 20.72
N LYS A 832 -38.46 0.59 21.90
CA LYS A 832 -37.83 -0.69 22.28
C LYS A 832 -37.86 -1.79 21.21
N SER A 833 -38.95 -1.90 20.44
CA SER A 833 -39.09 -2.93 19.40
C SER A 833 -38.19 -2.67 18.19
N LEU A 834 -38.10 -1.43 17.71
CA LEU A 834 -37.22 -1.10 16.58
C LEU A 834 -35.76 -1.33 16.96
N PHE A 835 -35.38 -0.94 18.18
CA PHE A 835 -34.03 -1.12 18.69
C PHE A 835 -33.64 -2.60 18.78
N ALA A 836 -34.51 -3.43 19.38
CA ALA A 836 -34.27 -4.86 19.49
C ALA A 836 -34.20 -5.55 18.11
N ALA A 837 -35.06 -5.15 17.16
CA ALA A 837 -35.04 -5.65 15.79
C ALA A 837 -33.76 -5.25 15.03
N ALA A 838 -33.29 -4.02 15.20
CA ALA A 838 -32.04 -3.52 14.62
C ALA A 838 -30.82 -4.27 15.19
N LEU A 839 -30.80 -4.51 16.51
CA LEU A 839 -29.74 -5.27 17.17
C LEU A 839 -29.72 -6.74 16.71
N GLY A 840 -30.89 -7.36 16.52
CA GLY A 840 -31.00 -8.72 16.02
C GLY A 840 -30.52 -8.84 14.57
N SER A 841 -30.98 -7.94 13.70
CA SER A 841 -30.56 -7.88 12.29
C SER A 841 -29.06 -7.63 12.16
N GLY A 842 -28.50 -6.69 12.94
CA GLY A 842 -27.07 -6.41 12.95
C GLY A 842 -26.24 -7.60 13.46
N THR A 843 -26.73 -8.33 14.46
CA THR A 843 -26.05 -9.55 14.95
C THR A 843 -26.09 -10.66 13.90
N GLN A 844 -27.17 -10.82 13.16
CA GLN A 844 -27.27 -11.76 12.04
C GLN A 844 -26.21 -11.47 10.98
N LEU A 845 -26.12 -10.22 10.52
CA LEU A 845 -25.15 -9.80 9.51
C LEU A 845 -23.71 -9.95 9.99
N PHE A 846 -23.43 -9.65 11.26
CA PHE A 846 -22.14 -9.91 11.88
C PHE A 846 -21.75 -11.38 11.84
N THR A 847 -22.67 -12.28 12.23
CA THR A 847 -22.41 -13.73 12.18
C THR A 847 -22.24 -14.23 10.76
N LEU A 848 -23.03 -13.73 9.80
CA LEU A 848 -22.89 -14.05 8.39
C LEU A 848 -21.51 -13.66 7.86
N ALA A 849 -21.03 -12.44 8.16
CA ALA A 849 -19.71 -11.99 7.74
C ALA A 849 -18.60 -12.91 8.27
N ILE A 850 -18.65 -13.27 9.56
CA ILE A 850 -17.67 -14.20 10.16
C ILE A 850 -17.69 -15.56 9.47
N PHE A 851 -18.87 -16.15 9.23
CA PHE A 851 -18.95 -17.45 8.54
C PHE A 851 -18.40 -17.39 7.12
N ILE A 852 -18.69 -16.32 6.37
CA ILE A 852 -18.12 -16.13 5.03
C ILE A 852 -16.59 -16.03 5.10
N PHE A 853 -16.03 -15.30 6.06
CA PHE A 853 -14.58 -15.25 6.23
C PHE A 853 -13.96 -16.60 6.63
N ILE A 854 -14.62 -17.38 7.47
CA ILE A 854 -14.12 -18.71 7.83
C ILE A 854 -14.12 -19.63 6.60
N LEU A 855 -15.19 -19.62 5.80
CA LEU A 855 -15.26 -20.42 4.58
C LEU A 855 -14.24 -19.95 3.52
N SER A 856 -13.97 -18.65 3.44
CA SER A 856 -12.96 -18.12 2.53
C SER A 856 -11.54 -18.52 2.95
N LEU A 857 -11.23 -18.52 4.25
CA LEU A 857 -9.94 -18.98 4.80
C LEU A 857 -9.73 -20.49 4.63
N VAL A 858 -10.80 -21.29 4.70
CA VAL A 858 -10.75 -22.73 4.42
C VAL A 858 -10.56 -23.01 2.92
N GLY A 859 -10.75 -22.00 2.05
CA GLY A 859 -10.61 -22.15 0.60
C GLY A 859 -11.87 -22.67 -0.08
N VAL A 860 -13.07 -22.43 0.46
CA VAL A 860 -14.31 -22.87 -0.20
C VAL A 860 -14.63 -22.00 -1.43
N PHE A 861 -14.21 -20.73 -1.42
CA PHE A 861 -14.47 -19.75 -2.50
C PHE A 861 -13.33 -19.62 -3.51
N TYR A 862 -12.73 -20.74 -3.92
CA TYR A 862 -11.76 -20.70 -5.00
C TYR A 862 -12.40 -20.25 -6.32
N PRO A 863 -11.63 -19.60 -7.22
CA PRO A 863 -12.13 -19.11 -8.51
C PRO A 863 -12.82 -20.16 -9.40
N TYR A 864 -12.59 -21.46 -9.17
CA TYR A 864 -13.19 -22.55 -9.95
C TYR A 864 -14.68 -22.76 -9.64
N ASN A 865 -15.15 -22.45 -8.43
CA ASN A 865 -16.51 -22.79 -8.01
C ASN A 865 -17.43 -21.61 -8.30
N ARG A 866 -17.87 -21.51 -9.57
CA ARG A 866 -18.69 -20.39 -10.06
C ARG A 866 -19.94 -20.22 -9.20
N GLY A 867 -20.19 -18.99 -8.77
CA GLY A 867 -21.37 -18.69 -7.94
C GLY A 867 -21.33 -19.26 -6.52
N ALA A 868 -20.24 -19.90 -6.06
CA ALA A 868 -20.13 -20.44 -4.70
C ALA A 868 -20.29 -19.35 -3.62
N LEU A 869 -19.77 -18.15 -3.86
CA LEU A 869 -19.93 -17.02 -2.95
C LEU A 869 -21.42 -16.63 -2.80
N PHE A 870 -22.13 -16.45 -3.91
CA PHE A 870 -23.55 -16.06 -3.90
C PHE A 870 -24.45 -17.15 -3.30
N THR A 871 -24.19 -18.43 -3.61
CA THR A 871 -24.93 -19.54 -2.98
C THR A 871 -24.69 -19.60 -1.48
N ALA A 872 -23.43 -19.51 -1.03
CA ALA A 872 -23.10 -19.48 0.38
C ALA A 872 -23.73 -18.28 1.09
N LEU A 873 -23.77 -17.10 0.46
CA LEU A 873 -24.42 -15.93 1.03
C LEU A 873 -25.91 -16.18 1.29
N VAL A 874 -26.64 -16.73 0.32
CA VAL A 874 -28.09 -17.04 0.46
C VAL A 874 -28.31 -18.11 1.54
N VAL A 875 -27.53 -19.20 1.53
CA VAL A 875 -27.69 -20.31 2.47
C VAL A 875 -27.34 -19.89 3.90
N ILE A 876 -26.19 -19.23 4.11
CA ILE A 876 -25.76 -18.78 5.43
C ILE A 876 -26.69 -17.69 5.96
N TYR A 877 -27.21 -16.81 5.10
CA TYR A 877 -28.21 -15.82 5.51
C TYR A 877 -29.48 -16.50 6.06
N ALA A 878 -29.97 -17.55 5.37
CA ALA A 878 -31.11 -18.32 5.82
C ALA A 878 -30.84 -19.02 7.16
N LEU A 879 -29.66 -19.64 7.33
CA LEU A 879 -29.29 -20.34 8.57
C LEU A 879 -29.09 -19.40 9.76
N THR A 880 -28.49 -18.22 9.54
CA THR A 880 -28.22 -17.23 10.60
C THR A 880 -29.48 -16.49 11.08
N SER A 881 -30.61 -16.61 10.38
CA SER A 881 -31.89 -15.99 10.76
C SER A 881 -32.39 -16.40 12.16
N GLY A 882 -32.10 -17.62 12.61
CA GLY A 882 -32.41 -18.06 13.97
C GLY A 882 -31.67 -17.26 15.05
N ILE A 883 -30.43 -16.83 14.78
CA ILE A 883 -29.65 -15.99 15.68
C ILE A 883 -30.28 -14.58 15.76
N ALA A 884 -30.76 -14.06 14.64
CA ALA A 884 -31.49 -12.79 14.57
C ALA A 884 -32.74 -12.84 15.46
N GLY A 885 -33.55 -13.89 15.30
CA GLY A 885 -34.78 -14.09 16.05
C GLY A 885 -34.53 -14.23 17.55
N TYR A 886 -33.52 -15.02 17.93
CA TYR A 886 -33.11 -15.22 19.33
C TYR A 886 -32.67 -13.91 19.97
N THR A 887 -31.75 -13.19 19.33
CA THR A 887 -31.18 -11.96 19.89
C THR A 887 -32.22 -10.83 19.96
N ALA A 888 -33.03 -10.64 18.92
CA ALA A 888 -34.10 -9.65 18.93
C ALA A 888 -35.17 -9.95 20.00
N SER A 889 -35.62 -11.20 20.12
CA SER A 889 -36.70 -11.56 21.04
C SER A 889 -36.23 -11.62 22.49
N SER A 890 -35.01 -12.10 22.74
CA SER A 890 -34.41 -12.12 24.08
C SER A 890 -34.19 -10.69 24.59
N PHE A 891 -33.60 -9.83 23.76
CA PHE A 891 -33.37 -8.43 24.16
C PHE A 891 -34.68 -7.65 24.31
N TYR A 892 -35.69 -7.92 23.48
CA TYR A 892 -36.99 -7.27 23.60
C TYR A 892 -37.72 -7.63 24.90
N HIS A 893 -37.65 -8.90 25.34
CA HIS A 893 -38.19 -9.30 26.64
C HIS A 893 -37.39 -8.71 27.81
N GLN A 894 -36.06 -8.61 27.68
CA GLN A 894 -35.19 -7.91 28.64
C GLN A 894 -35.60 -6.44 28.83
N LEU A 895 -36.15 -5.79 27.80
CA LEU A 895 -36.67 -4.42 27.87
C LEU A 895 -38.15 -4.35 28.30
N GLU A 896 -38.72 -5.43 28.84
CA GLU A 896 -40.13 -5.55 29.23
C GLU A 896 -41.11 -5.38 28.05
N GLY A 897 -40.72 -5.85 26.86
CA GLY A 897 -41.58 -5.89 25.68
C GLY A 897 -42.55 -7.07 25.70
N THR A 898 -43.84 -6.82 25.50
CA THR A 898 -44.89 -7.87 25.50
C THR A 898 -45.19 -8.42 24.10
N ASN A 899 -45.15 -7.57 23.07
CA ASN A 899 -45.55 -7.89 21.70
C ASN A 899 -44.41 -8.50 20.86
N TRP A 900 -43.88 -9.65 21.30
CA TRP A 900 -42.71 -10.28 20.69
C TRP A 900 -42.91 -10.71 19.23
N VAL A 901 -44.14 -11.08 18.83
CA VAL A 901 -44.47 -11.44 17.44
C VAL A 901 -44.26 -10.25 16.50
N ARG A 902 -44.72 -9.06 16.90
CA ARG A 902 -44.52 -7.82 16.12
C ARG A 902 -43.04 -7.46 16.01
N ASN A 903 -42.30 -7.65 17.10
CA ASN A 903 -40.85 -7.44 17.11
C ASN A 903 -40.12 -8.39 16.15
N LEU A 904 -40.55 -9.66 16.11
CA LEU A 904 -39.97 -10.67 15.25
C LEU A 904 -40.26 -10.39 13.76
N LEU A 905 -41.49 -10.00 13.43
CA LEU A 905 -41.85 -9.58 12.07
C LEU A 905 -41.04 -8.36 11.64
N LEU A 906 -40.89 -7.37 12.52
CA LEU A 906 -40.05 -6.21 12.26
C LEU A 906 -38.59 -6.60 12.03
N THR A 907 -38.05 -7.56 12.79
CA THR A 907 -36.68 -8.07 12.61
C THR A 907 -36.50 -8.71 11.24
N GLY A 908 -37.44 -9.55 10.81
CA GLY A 908 -37.38 -10.17 9.48
C GLY A 908 -37.49 -9.16 8.34
N CYS A 909 -38.30 -8.11 8.50
CA CYS A 909 -38.53 -7.11 7.47
C CYS A 909 -37.50 -5.97 7.45
N LEU A 910 -36.75 -5.71 8.53
CA LEU A 910 -35.89 -4.53 8.66
C LEU A 910 -34.80 -4.48 7.59
N PHE A 911 -34.12 -5.61 7.35
CA PHE A 911 -33.10 -5.72 6.29
C PHE A 911 -33.68 -6.29 4.99
N CYS A 912 -34.52 -7.33 5.07
CA CYS A 912 -35.08 -7.97 3.87
C CYS A 912 -36.03 -7.03 3.08
N GLY A 913 -36.77 -6.15 3.76
CA GLY A 913 -37.74 -5.26 3.12
C GLY A 913 -37.06 -4.29 2.15
N PRO A 914 -36.11 -3.45 2.62
CA PRO A 914 -35.35 -2.57 1.73
C PRO A 914 -34.57 -3.33 0.64
N LEU A 915 -34.00 -4.50 0.96
CA LEU A 915 -33.30 -5.33 -0.02
C LEU A 915 -34.25 -5.83 -1.12
N PHE A 916 -35.44 -6.29 -0.75
CA PHE A 916 -36.47 -6.73 -1.70
C PHE A 916 -36.98 -5.59 -2.57
N LEU A 917 -37.21 -4.40 -2.01
CA LEU A 917 -37.63 -3.22 -2.78
C LEU A 917 -36.56 -2.81 -3.80
N THR A 918 -35.30 -2.74 -3.37
CA THR A 918 -34.18 -2.45 -4.26
C THR A 918 -34.04 -3.53 -5.34
N PHE A 919 -34.14 -4.81 -4.96
CA PHE A 919 -34.12 -5.91 -5.91
C PHE A 919 -35.24 -5.82 -6.95
N CYS A 920 -36.48 -5.55 -6.55
CA CYS A 920 -37.61 -5.37 -7.47
C CYS A 920 -37.37 -4.21 -8.45
N PHE A 921 -36.85 -3.08 -7.96
CA PHE A 921 -36.49 -1.94 -8.81
C PHE A 921 -35.39 -2.31 -9.81
N LEU A 922 -34.27 -2.87 -9.35
CA LEU A 922 -33.13 -3.25 -10.21
C LEU A 922 -33.49 -4.34 -11.21
N ASN A 923 -34.27 -5.35 -10.79
CA ASN A 923 -34.73 -6.40 -11.68
C ASN A 923 -35.68 -5.86 -12.76
N THR A 924 -36.53 -4.87 -12.43
CA THR A 924 -37.36 -4.17 -13.42
C THR A 924 -36.49 -3.44 -14.45
N VAL A 925 -35.44 -2.73 -14.00
CA VAL A 925 -34.48 -2.09 -14.91
C VAL A 925 -33.78 -3.13 -15.79
N ALA A 926 -33.31 -4.25 -15.24
CA ALA A 926 -32.67 -5.30 -16.04
C ALA A 926 -33.61 -5.93 -17.08
N ILE A 927 -34.89 -6.11 -16.75
CA ILE A 927 -35.89 -6.61 -17.70
C ILE A 927 -36.09 -5.61 -18.85
N ILE A 928 -36.18 -4.31 -18.55
CA ILE A 928 -36.33 -3.26 -19.59
C ILE A 928 -35.16 -3.29 -20.58
N TYR A 929 -33.94 -3.50 -20.08
CA TYR A 929 -32.75 -3.59 -20.91
C TYR A 929 -32.53 -4.98 -21.52
N SER A 930 -33.35 -5.99 -21.21
CA SER A 930 -33.13 -7.40 -21.62
C SER A 930 -31.75 -7.94 -21.23
N ALA A 931 -31.22 -7.50 -20.08
CA ALA A 931 -29.92 -7.92 -19.60
C ALA A 931 -29.95 -9.30 -18.93
N THR A 932 -28.85 -10.05 -19.02
CA THR A 932 -28.63 -11.34 -18.33
C THR A 932 -28.66 -11.24 -16.81
N ALA A 933 -28.40 -10.03 -16.28
CA ALA A 933 -28.59 -9.71 -14.86
C ALA A 933 -30.06 -9.83 -14.40
N ALA A 934 -31.04 -9.84 -15.32
CA ALA A 934 -32.43 -10.10 -14.98
C ALA A 934 -32.59 -11.55 -14.51
N LEU A 935 -33.14 -11.74 -13.31
CA LEU A 935 -33.37 -13.07 -12.77
C LEU A 935 -34.64 -13.68 -13.40
N PRO A 936 -34.58 -14.95 -13.86
CA PRO A 936 -35.75 -15.65 -14.36
C PRO A 936 -36.79 -15.79 -13.25
N PHE A 937 -38.07 -15.80 -13.63
CA PHE A 937 -39.19 -15.95 -12.69
C PHE A 937 -39.04 -17.19 -11.78
N GLY A 938 -38.57 -18.31 -12.34
CA GLY A 938 -38.33 -19.54 -11.58
C GLY A 938 -37.34 -19.35 -10.42
N THR A 939 -36.25 -18.62 -10.65
CA THR A 939 -35.24 -18.34 -9.62
C THR A 939 -35.79 -17.43 -8.53
N ILE A 940 -36.61 -16.45 -8.89
CA ILE A 940 -37.29 -15.57 -7.92
C ILE A 940 -38.20 -16.41 -7.01
N VAL A 941 -38.97 -17.34 -7.58
CA VAL A 941 -39.80 -18.27 -6.80
C VAL A 941 -38.95 -19.14 -5.87
N VAL A 942 -37.81 -19.67 -6.34
CA VAL A 942 -36.89 -20.44 -5.48
C VAL A 942 -36.38 -19.61 -4.29
N ILE A 943 -35.99 -18.35 -4.51
CA ILE A 943 -35.52 -17.46 -3.42
C ILE A 943 -36.65 -17.18 -2.42
N VAL A 944 -37.87 -16.93 -2.90
CA VAL A 944 -39.05 -16.73 -2.05
C VAL A 944 -39.39 -18.00 -1.26
N LEU A 945 -39.27 -19.18 -1.87
CA LEU A 945 -39.45 -20.47 -1.20
C LEU A 945 -38.40 -20.70 -0.12
N ILE A 946 -37.12 -20.41 -0.38
CA ILE A 946 -36.06 -20.49 0.65
C ILE A 946 -36.39 -19.55 1.81
N TRP A 947 -36.80 -18.31 1.51
CA TRP A 947 -37.15 -17.34 2.55
C TRP A 947 -38.37 -17.78 3.38
N THR A 948 -39.43 -18.29 2.74
CA THR A 948 -40.66 -18.70 3.42
C THR A 948 -40.55 -20.04 4.15
N LEU A 949 -39.84 -21.03 3.59
CA LEU A 949 -39.75 -22.39 4.13
C LEU A 949 -38.57 -22.60 5.08
N VAL A 950 -37.50 -21.81 4.94
CA VAL A 950 -36.28 -21.97 5.74
C VAL A 950 -36.10 -20.76 6.66
N THR A 951 -35.94 -19.56 6.09
CA THR A 951 -35.60 -18.36 6.85
C THR A 951 -36.68 -17.96 7.86
N SER A 952 -37.95 -17.92 7.46
CA SER A 952 -39.05 -17.51 8.34
C SER A 952 -39.28 -18.50 9.52
N PRO A 953 -39.33 -19.83 9.31
CA PRO A 953 -39.42 -20.78 10.42
C PRO A 953 -38.21 -20.74 11.37
N LEU A 954 -36.98 -20.63 10.85
CA LEU A 954 -35.77 -20.50 11.67
C LEU A 954 -35.80 -19.23 12.51
N LEU A 955 -36.22 -18.09 11.93
CA LEU A 955 -36.42 -16.84 12.63
C LEU A 955 -37.43 -17.00 13.77
N VAL A 956 -38.57 -17.66 13.54
CA VAL A 956 -39.60 -17.93 14.56
C VAL A 956 -39.09 -18.87 15.66
N MET A 957 -38.43 -19.97 15.31
CA MET A 957 -37.83 -20.88 16.28
C MET A 957 -36.80 -20.16 17.16
N GLY A 958 -35.93 -19.34 16.55
CA GLY A 958 -35.00 -18.48 17.26
C GLY A 958 -35.73 -17.50 18.19
N GLY A 959 -36.80 -16.88 17.71
CA GLY A 959 -37.62 -15.97 18.52
C GLY A 959 -38.29 -16.63 19.73
N ILE A 960 -38.82 -17.84 19.57
CA ILE A 960 -39.40 -18.64 20.66
C ILE A 960 -38.30 -19.01 21.68
N ALA A 961 -37.14 -19.46 21.21
CA ALA A 961 -36.00 -19.74 22.08
C ALA A 961 -35.53 -18.49 22.84
N GLY A 962 -35.49 -17.33 22.18
CA GLY A 962 -35.13 -16.05 22.78
C GLY A 962 -36.13 -15.59 23.83
N LYS A 963 -37.43 -15.77 23.58
CA LYS A 963 -38.51 -15.49 24.53
C LYS A 963 -38.44 -16.39 25.77
N ASN A 964 -38.14 -17.67 25.59
CA ASN A 964 -38.10 -18.64 26.68
C ASN A 964 -36.81 -18.54 27.53
N SER A 965 -35.80 -17.80 27.05
CA SER A 965 -34.59 -17.51 27.81
C SER A 965 -34.93 -16.56 28.96
N LYS A 966 -35.00 -17.08 30.20
CA LYS A 966 -35.30 -16.34 31.44
C LYS A 966 -34.13 -15.46 31.91
N ALA A 967 -33.54 -14.70 31.01
CA ALA A 967 -32.46 -13.77 31.35
C ALA A 967 -33.07 -12.39 31.57
N ASP A 968 -33.29 -12.02 32.83
CA ASP A 968 -33.69 -10.66 33.19
C ASP A 968 -32.56 -9.67 32.86
N PHE A 969 -32.93 -8.44 32.50
CA PHE A 969 -31.94 -7.39 32.28
C PHE A 969 -31.32 -6.98 33.61
N GLN A 970 -30.11 -7.49 33.88
CA GLN A 970 -29.34 -7.13 35.07
C GLN A 970 -28.81 -5.70 34.95
N ALA A 971 -29.64 -4.72 35.31
CA ALA A 971 -29.22 -3.34 35.52
C ALA A 971 -28.48 -3.23 36.86
N PRO A 972 -27.24 -2.70 36.89
CA PRO A 972 -26.49 -2.47 38.12
C PRO A 972 -27.17 -1.51 39.10
N CYS A 973 -27.96 -0.54 38.61
CA CYS A 973 -28.60 0.49 39.41
C CYS A 973 -30.12 0.53 39.10
N ARG A 974 -30.93 0.86 40.12
CA ARG A 974 -32.38 1.03 39.97
C ARG A 974 -32.71 2.39 39.34
N THR A 975 -33.68 2.41 38.42
CA THR A 975 -34.09 3.66 37.78
C THR A 975 -35.07 4.49 38.63
N THR A 976 -34.90 5.80 38.64
CA THR A 976 -35.82 6.77 39.27
C THR A 976 -37.12 6.92 38.47
N LYS A 977 -38.16 7.46 39.12
CA LYS A 977 -39.51 7.61 38.54
C LYS A 977 -39.60 8.66 37.44
N TYR A 978 -38.86 9.77 37.58
CA TYR A 978 -38.87 10.89 36.63
C TYR A 978 -37.50 11.06 35.99
N PRO A 979 -37.42 11.29 34.67
CA PRO A 979 -36.15 11.57 34.01
C PRO A 979 -35.61 12.92 34.47
N ARG A 980 -34.30 12.98 34.75
CA ARG A 980 -33.61 14.27 34.87
C ARG A 980 -33.55 15.01 33.54
N GLU A 981 -33.56 16.33 33.59
CA GLU A 981 -33.38 17.18 32.41
C GLU A 981 -31.93 17.11 31.91
N ILE A 982 -31.75 17.03 30.59
CA ILE A 982 -30.43 16.97 29.96
C ILE A 982 -29.90 18.39 29.80
N PRO A 983 -28.68 18.71 30.26
CA PRO A 983 -28.11 20.04 30.09
C PRO A 983 -27.91 20.40 28.61
N PRO A 984 -28.01 21.69 28.22
CA PRO A 984 -27.83 22.10 26.84
C PRO A 984 -26.40 21.85 26.38
N LEU A 985 -26.25 20.93 25.42
CA LEU A 985 -24.96 20.55 24.85
C LEU A 985 -24.53 21.57 23.78
N PRO A 986 -23.22 21.91 23.70
CA PRO A 986 -22.67 22.63 22.56
C PRO A 986 -22.94 21.89 21.24
N TRP A 987 -23.09 22.62 20.13
CA TRP A 987 -23.47 22.05 18.84
C TRP A 987 -22.61 20.84 18.42
N TYR A 988 -21.29 20.87 18.68
CA TYR A 988 -20.34 19.82 18.31
C TYR A 988 -20.48 18.53 19.13
N ARG A 989 -21.21 18.56 20.26
CA ARG A 989 -21.57 17.38 21.07
C ARG A 989 -22.95 16.82 20.74
N GLY A 990 -23.64 17.38 19.74
CA GLY A 990 -24.89 16.85 19.23
C GLY A 990 -24.72 15.50 18.52
N THR A 991 -25.83 14.85 18.21
CA THR A 991 -25.87 13.51 17.59
C THR A 991 -25.17 13.46 16.23
N LEU A 992 -25.47 14.38 15.32
CA LEU A 992 -24.93 14.36 13.95
C LEU A 992 -23.40 14.60 13.91
N PRO A 993 -22.83 15.60 14.61
CA PRO A 993 -21.38 15.76 14.66
C PRO A 993 -20.67 14.57 15.34
N GLN A 994 -21.27 14.00 16.39
CA GLN A 994 -20.73 12.81 17.06
C GLN A 994 -20.74 11.59 16.12
N MET A 995 -21.80 11.39 15.33
CA MET A 995 -21.87 10.35 14.29
C MET A 995 -20.81 10.56 13.20
N ALA A 996 -20.62 11.80 12.75
CA ALA A 996 -19.61 12.13 11.75
C ALA A 996 -18.19 11.82 12.26
N MET A 997 -17.87 12.24 13.49
CA MET A 997 -16.59 11.94 14.14
C MET A 997 -16.41 10.42 14.36
N ALA A 998 -17.46 9.73 14.78
CA ALA A 998 -17.41 8.28 15.05
C ALA A 998 -17.13 7.46 13.79
N GLY A 999 -17.71 7.85 12.65
CA GLY A 999 -17.63 7.09 11.40
C GLY A 999 -16.38 7.39 10.57
N PHE A 1000 -15.83 8.61 10.69
CA PHE A 1000 -14.68 9.05 9.92
C PHE A 1000 -13.41 8.25 10.24
N LEU A 1001 -13.16 7.95 11.51
CA LEU A 1001 -11.94 7.25 11.95
C LEU A 1001 -11.90 5.77 11.52
N PRO A 1002 -12.97 4.96 11.69
CA PRO A 1002 -13.01 3.62 11.11
C PRO A 1002 -12.97 3.64 9.58
N PHE A 1003 -13.57 4.64 8.93
CA PHE A 1003 -13.53 4.78 7.47
C PHE A 1003 -12.12 5.06 6.95
N SER A 1004 -11.38 5.98 7.58
CA SER A 1004 -10.00 6.30 7.19
C SER A 1004 -9.06 5.10 7.35
N ALA A 1005 -9.35 4.16 8.25
CA ALA A 1005 -8.59 2.94 8.40
C ALA A 1005 -8.80 1.92 7.26
N ILE A 1006 -9.95 1.94 6.59
CA ILE A 1006 -10.34 0.91 5.60
C ILE A 1006 -10.40 1.42 4.15
N TYR A 1007 -10.33 2.73 3.90
CA TYR A 1007 -10.65 3.31 2.59
C TYR A 1007 -9.78 2.74 1.44
N ILE A 1008 -8.53 2.36 1.71
CA ILE A 1008 -7.64 1.79 0.69
C ILE A 1008 -8.09 0.40 0.27
N GLU A 1009 -8.42 -0.46 1.23
CA GLU A 1009 -8.93 -1.80 0.91
C GLU A 1009 -10.30 -1.71 0.23
N LEU A 1010 -11.11 -0.72 0.62
CA LEU A 1010 -12.38 -0.44 -0.04
C LEU A 1010 -12.21 -0.12 -1.53
N TYR A 1011 -11.17 0.64 -1.91
CA TYR A 1011 -10.84 0.89 -3.32
C TYR A 1011 -10.59 -0.41 -4.09
N TYR A 1012 -9.79 -1.32 -3.52
CA TYR A 1012 -9.48 -2.60 -4.16
C TYR A 1012 -10.68 -3.55 -4.21
N ILE A 1013 -11.51 -3.55 -3.17
CA ILE A 1013 -12.80 -4.25 -3.19
C ILE A 1013 -13.67 -3.71 -4.32
N PHE A 1014 -13.76 -2.38 -4.49
CA PHE A 1014 -14.58 -1.78 -5.55
C PHE A 1014 -14.02 -2.08 -6.95
N ALA A 1015 -12.70 -2.02 -7.12
CA ALA A 1015 -12.04 -2.37 -8.37
C ALA A 1015 -12.18 -3.86 -8.72
N SER A 1016 -12.42 -4.72 -7.73
CA SER A 1016 -12.64 -6.15 -7.96
C SER A 1016 -14.11 -6.53 -8.14
N VAL A 1017 -15.02 -5.94 -7.36
CA VAL A 1017 -16.47 -6.21 -7.44
C VAL A 1017 -17.07 -5.56 -8.69
N TRP A 1018 -16.65 -4.34 -9.02
CA TRP A 1018 -17.16 -3.57 -10.15
C TRP A 1018 -16.11 -3.34 -11.24
N GLY A 1019 -15.02 -4.09 -11.24
CA GLY A 1019 -14.03 -4.07 -12.32
C GLY A 1019 -13.60 -5.48 -12.67
N HIS A 1020 -12.70 -5.61 -13.63
CA HIS A 1020 -12.25 -6.91 -14.14
C HIS A 1020 -11.06 -7.51 -13.36
N ARG A 1021 -10.77 -6.99 -12.16
CA ARG A 1021 -9.67 -7.48 -11.32
C ARG A 1021 -10.17 -8.56 -10.36
N ILE A 1022 -9.48 -9.69 -10.31
CA ILE A 1022 -9.81 -10.79 -9.38
C ILE A 1022 -9.07 -10.54 -8.06
N TYR A 1023 -9.78 -10.24 -6.97
CA TYR A 1023 -9.18 -10.12 -5.64
C TYR A 1023 -9.22 -11.47 -4.92
N THR A 1024 -8.08 -12.16 -4.86
CA THR A 1024 -7.99 -13.53 -4.33
C THR A 1024 -7.50 -13.61 -2.86
N ILE A 1025 -7.10 -12.49 -2.25
CA ILE A 1025 -6.44 -12.49 -0.95
C ILE A 1025 -7.45 -12.28 0.21
N TYR A 1026 -8.30 -13.28 0.43
CA TYR A 1026 -9.32 -13.24 1.49
C TYR A 1026 -8.73 -13.11 2.91
N SER A 1027 -7.52 -13.61 3.14
CA SER A 1027 -6.82 -13.50 4.44
C SER A 1027 -6.55 -12.05 4.84
N ILE A 1028 -6.22 -11.19 3.88
CA ILE A 1028 -6.00 -9.76 4.13
C ILE A 1028 -7.32 -9.09 4.49
N LEU A 1029 -8.38 -9.36 3.73
CA LEU A 1029 -9.70 -8.79 3.97
C LEU A 1029 -10.23 -9.13 5.37
N PHE A 1030 -9.95 -10.33 5.87
CA PHE A 1030 -10.31 -10.75 7.21
C PHE A 1030 -9.58 -9.96 8.30
N VAL A 1031 -8.27 -9.73 8.15
CA VAL A 1031 -7.49 -8.92 9.10
C VAL A 1031 -8.02 -7.49 9.16
N VAL A 1032 -8.30 -6.89 8.01
CA VAL A 1032 -8.85 -5.53 7.90
C VAL A 1032 -10.24 -5.45 8.53
N PHE A 1033 -11.07 -6.49 8.36
CA PHE A 1033 -12.37 -6.59 9.02
C PHE A 1033 -12.24 -6.64 10.55
N ILE A 1034 -11.29 -7.39 11.12
CA ILE A 1034 -11.03 -7.39 12.57
C ILE A 1034 -10.62 -6.01 13.06
N ILE A 1035 -9.72 -5.34 12.34
CA ILE A 1035 -9.27 -3.97 12.65
C ILE A 1035 -10.46 -3.01 12.68
N LEU A 1036 -11.34 -3.07 11.68
CA LEU A 1036 -12.56 -2.27 11.61
C LEU A 1036 -13.45 -2.48 12.85
N LEU A 1037 -13.64 -3.72 13.29
CA LEU A 1037 -14.45 -4.02 14.48
C LEU A 1037 -13.85 -3.44 15.76
N ILE A 1038 -12.53 -3.56 15.94
CA ILE A 1038 -11.82 -3.05 17.11
C ILE A 1038 -11.95 -1.51 17.16
N VAL A 1039 -11.65 -0.82 16.06
CA VAL A 1039 -11.74 0.66 16.01
C VAL A 1039 -13.15 1.14 16.27
N THR A 1040 -14.14 0.50 15.63
CA THR A 1040 -15.56 0.88 15.79
C THR A 1040 -16.01 0.69 17.23
N ALA A 1041 -15.74 -0.47 17.83
CA ALA A 1041 -16.09 -0.77 19.23
C ALA A 1041 -15.45 0.25 20.18
N PHE A 1042 -14.26 0.70 19.86
CA PHE A 1042 -13.49 1.56 20.73
C PHE A 1042 -13.89 3.03 20.68
N ILE A 1043 -14.06 3.57 19.48
CA ILE A 1043 -14.54 4.93 19.27
C ILE A 1043 -15.94 5.08 19.85
N THR A 1044 -16.80 4.08 19.67
CA THR A 1044 -18.14 4.09 20.28
C THR A 1044 -18.09 4.11 21.80
N VAL A 1045 -17.26 3.27 22.44
CA VAL A 1045 -17.06 3.31 23.90
C VAL A 1045 -16.60 4.68 24.38
N ALA A 1046 -15.58 5.26 23.75
CA ALA A 1046 -15.06 6.57 24.12
C ALA A 1046 -16.12 7.69 24.01
N LEU A 1047 -16.86 7.70 22.91
CA LEU A 1047 -17.91 8.70 22.68
C LEU A 1047 -19.09 8.52 23.63
N THR A 1048 -19.44 7.28 23.99
CA THR A 1048 -20.46 7.03 25.02
C THR A 1048 -20.01 7.48 26.40
N TYR A 1049 -18.73 7.31 26.73
CA TYR A 1049 -18.18 7.84 27.98
C TYR A 1049 -18.27 9.37 28.03
N PHE A 1050 -17.84 10.08 26.98
CA PHE A 1050 -17.95 11.54 26.94
C PHE A 1050 -19.38 12.05 26.97
N GLN A 1051 -20.34 11.28 26.42
CA GLN A 1051 -21.75 11.58 26.53
C GLN A 1051 -22.24 11.48 27.98
N LEU A 1052 -21.93 10.36 28.66
CA LEU A 1052 -22.32 10.13 30.05
C LEU A 1052 -21.65 11.12 31.02
N ALA A 1053 -20.39 11.49 30.76
CA ALA A 1053 -19.69 12.52 31.52
C ALA A 1053 -20.29 13.93 31.34
N ALA A 1054 -21.07 14.14 30.28
CA ALA A 1054 -21.84 15.36 30.06
C ALA A 1054 -23.30 15.25 30.56
N GLU A 1055 -23.59 14.26 31.43
CA GLU A 1055 -24.89 14.05 32.09
C GLU A 1055 -26.04 13.72 31.12
N ASP A 1056 -25.71 13.28 29.90
CA ASP A 1056 -26.67 12.83 28.91
C ASP A 1056 -26.87 11.31 29.01
N HIS A 1057 -28.04 10.90 29.50
CA HIS A 1057 -28.40 9.49 29.71
C HIS A 1057 -28.97 8.79 28.45
N GLU A 1058 -29.18 9.49 27.32
CA GLU A 1058 -29.76 8.93 26.09
C GLU A 1058 -28.72 8.20 25.20
N TRP A 1059 -27.92 7.30 25.78
CA TRP A 1059 -26.79 6.65 25.10
C TRP A 1059 -27.17 5.46 24.19
N TRP A 1060 -28.35 4.85 24.38
CA TRP A 1060 -28.78 3.63 23.68
C TRP A 1060 -28.78 3.78 22.15
N TRP A 1061 -29.54 4.74 21.62
CA TRP A 1061 -29.57 4.99 20.17
C TRP A 1061 -28.28 5.63 19.67
N ARG A 1062 -27.69 6.55 20.45
CA ARG A 1062 -26.46 7.24 20.03
C ARG A 1062 -25.29 6.29 19.84
N SER A 1063 -25.08 5.35 20.75
CA SER A 1063 -24.02 4.34 20.63
C SER A 1063 -24.20 3.46 19.38
N PHE A 1064 -25.44 3.04 19.08
CA PHE A 1064 -25.76 2.29 17.86
C PHE A 1064 -25.50 3.12 16.59
N LEU A 1065 -25.98 4.37 16.54
CA LEU A 1065 -25.81 5.27 15.40
C LEU A 1065 -24.36 5.67 15.18
N CYS A 1066 -23.58 5.86 16.24
CA CYS A 1066 -22.14 6.15 16.17
C CYS A 1066 -21.36 4.95 15.63
N GLY A 1067 -21.72 3.71 16.02
CA GLY A 1067 -21.10 2.52 15.46
C GLY A 1067 -21.45 2.31 13.99
N GLY A 1068 -22.72 2.54 13.62
CA GLY A 1068 -23.20 2.36 12.25
C GLY A 1068 -22.73 3.42 11.26
N SER A 1069 -22.37 4.63 11.70
CA SER A 1069 -22.12 5.78 10.82
C SER A 1069 -20.99 5.56 9.81
N THR A 1070 -20.05 4.64 10.05
CA THR A 1070 -19.06 4.21 9.05
C THR A 1070 -19.69 3.78 7.73
N GLY A 1071 -20.87 3.13 7.76
CA GLY A 1071 -21.60 2.75 6.55
C GLY A 1071 -22.03 3.95 5.70
N LEU A 1072 -22.30 5.11 6.31
CA LEU A 1072 -22.63 6.34 5.60
C LEU A 1072 -21.40 6.93 4.89
N PHE A 1073 -20.22 6.86 5.52
CA PHE A 1073 -18.97 7.28 4.90
C PHE A 1073 -18.60 6.39 3.71
N ILE A 1074 -18.80 5.06 3.84
CA ILE A 1074 -18.63 4.12 2.71
C ILE A 1074 -19.55 4.52 1.55
N TYR A 1075 -20.82 4.85 1.82
CA TYR A 1075 -21.74 5.32 0.78
C TYR A 1075 -21.31 6.65 0.16
N GLY A 1076 -20.80 7.60 0.95
CA GLY A 1076 -20.20 8.84 0.43
C GLY A 1076 -19.00 8.57 -0.48
N TYR A 1077 -18.17 7.58 -0.14
CA TYR A 1077 -17.07 7.14 -0.98
C TYR A 1077 -17.55 6.51 -2.29
N CYS A 1078 -18.71 5.83 -2.32
CA CYS A 1078 -19.31 5.33 -3.57
C CYS A 1078 -19.56 6.47 -4.57
N LEU A 1079 -20.01 7.65 -4.12
CA LEU A 1079 -20.19 8.82 -4.99
C LEU A 1079 -18.86 9.27 -5.59
N TYR A 1080 -17.82 9.37 -4.75
CA TYR A 1080 -16.47 9.74 -5.22
C TYR A 1080 -15.93 8.71 -6.23
N TYR A 1081 -16.03 7.41 -5.91
CA TYR A 1081 -15.53 6.35 -6.79
C TYR A 1081 -16.24 6.35 -8.14
N TYR A 1082 -17.58 6.51 -8.15
CA TYR A 1082 -18.36 6.50 -9.38
C TYR A 1082 -17.98 7.66 -10.32
N TYR A 1083 -17.91 8.89 -9.80
CA TYR A 1083 -17.71 10.08 -10.64
C TYR A 1083 -16.24 10.38 -10.95
N MET A 1084 -15.32 10.10 -10.03
CA MET A 1084 -13.92 10.53 -10.16
C MET A 1084 -12.97 9.41 -10.54
N ARG A 1085 -13.37 8.14 -10.38
CA ARG A 1085 -12.45 7.01 -10.54
C ARG A 1085 -12.92 5.96 -11.54
N SER A 1086 -14.22 5.72 -11.65
CA SER A 1086 -14.74 4.75 -12.60
C SER A 1086 -15.13 5.37 -13.93
N ASP A 1087 -14.85 4.67 -15.01
CA ASP A 1087 -15.35 5.00 -16.36
C ASP A 1087 -16.79 4.49 -16.58
N MET A 1088 -17.52 4.19 -15.51
CA MET A 1088 -18.88 3.67 -15.57
C MET A 1088 -19.85 4.75 -16.02
N SER A 1089 -20.76 4.40 -16.93
CA SER A 1089 -21.75 5.33 -17.46
C SER A 1089 -23.08 4.63 -17.77
N GLY A 1090 -24.13 5.42 -17.96
CA GLY A 1090 -25.44 4.90 -18.35
C GLY A 1090 -26.34 4.52 -17.17
N PHE A 1091 -27.65 4.66 -17.38
CA PHE A 1091 -28.66 4.55 -16.32
C PHE A 1091 -28.71 3.17 -15.64
N MET A 1092 -28.56 2.09 -16.42
CA MET A 1092 -28.57 0.72 -15.89
C MET A 1092 -27.41 0.51 -14.90
N GLN A 1093 -26.18 0.83 -15.31
CA GLN A 1093 -24.99 0.68 -14.47
C GLN A 1093 -25.07 1.58 -13.22
N THR A 1094 -25.50 2.84 -13.35
CA THR A 1094 -25.73 3.75 -12.21
C THR A 1094 -26.69 3.14 -11.19
N SER A 1095 -27.84 2.64 -11.66
CA SER A 1095 -28.89 2.08 -10.81
C SER A 1095 -28.38 0.86 -10.05
N PHE A 1096 -27.71 -0.07 -10.74
CA PHE A 1096 -27.14 -1.28 -10.15
C PHE A 1096 -26.06 -0.98 -9.12
N PHE A 1097 -25.12 -0.09 -9.45
CA PHE A 1097 -24.04 0.31 -8.56
C PHE A 1097 -24.58 0.93 -7.27
N PHE A 1098 -25.38 2.00 -7.36
CA PHE A 1098 -25.89 2.70 -6.18
C PHE A 1098 -26.94 1.88 -5.42
N GLY A 1099 -27.77 1.10 -6.10
CA GLY A 1099 -28.78 0.26 -5.47
C GLY A 1099 -28.17 -0.84 -4.60
N TYR A 1100 -27.27 -1.65 -5.16
CA TYR A 1100 -26.60 -2.70 -4.39
C TYR A 1100 -25.66 -2.12 -3.33
N MET A 1101 -24.94 -1.02 -3.62
CA MET A 1101 -24.10 -0.37 -2.62
C MET A 1101 -24.90 0.24 -1.47
N ALA A 1102 -26.08 0.81 -1.72
CA ALA A 1102 -26.97 1.27 -0.64
C ALA A 1102 -27.35 0.10 0.30
N CYS A 1103 -27.66 -1.07 -0.26
CA CYS A 1103 -27.99 -2.26 0.54
C CYS A 1103 -26.79 -2.75 1.36
N ILE A 1104 -25.59 -2.81 0.75
CA ILE A 1104 -24.36 -3.20 1.43
C ILE A 1104 -24.02 -2.21 2.55
N CYS A 1105 -24.04 -0.91 2.27
CA CYS A 1105 -23.78 0.14 3.28
C CYS A 1105 -24.80 0.12 4.42
N TYR A 1106 -26.07 -0.12 4.13
CA TYR A 1106 -27.10 -0.30 5.16
C TYR A 1106 -26.86 -1.55 6.02
N GLY A 1107 -26.41 -2.65 5.41
CA GLY A 1107 -25.98 -3.85 6.12
C GLY A 1107 -24.80 -3.58 7.06
N PHE A 1108 -23.77 -2.88 6.58
CA PHE A 1108 -22.63 -2.43 7.39
C PHE A 1108 -23.07 -1.51 8.53
N PHE A 1109 -24.01 -0.60 8.29
CA PHE A 1109 -24.57 0.28 9.31
C PHE A 1109 -25.21 -0.51 10.47
N LEU A 1110 -26.05 -1.50 10.16
CA LEU A 1110 -26.70 -2.34 11.18
C LEU A 1110 -25.68 -3.22 11.91
N MET A 1111 -24.73 -3.81 11.19
CA MET A 1111 -23.69 -4.69 11.74
C MET A 1111 -22.77 -3.93 12.70
N LEU A 1112 -22.18 -2.83 12.25
CA LEU A 1112 -21.24 -2.03 13.04
C LEU A 1112 -21.97 -1.30 14.18
N GLY A 1113 -23.24 -0.90 13.98
CA GLY A 1113 -24.09 -0.38 15.05
C GLY A 1113 -24.34 -1.40 16.16
N ALA A 1114 -24.59 -2.66 15.82
CA ALA A 1114 -24.75 -3.73 16.80
C ALA A 1114 -23.45 -4.02 17.59
N VAL A 1115 -22.30 -3.99 16.91
CA VAL A 1115 -20.98 -4.16 17.54
C VAL A 1115 -20.68 -3.00 18.49
N GLY A 1116 -20.87 -1.76 18.03
CA GLY A 1116 -20.66 -0.56 18.83
C GLY A 1116 -21.55 -0.49 20.06
N PHE A 1117 -22.85 -0.81 19.91
CA PHE A 1117 -23.77 -0.88 21.05
C PHE A 1117 -23.38 -1.96 22.07
N ARG A 1118 -23.02 -3.17 21.62
CA ARG A 1118 -22.61 -4.24 22.56
C ARG A 1118 -21.34 -3.87 23.33
N ALA A 1119 -20.37 -3.25 22.66
CA ALA A 1119 -19.16 -2.74 23.32
C ALA A 1119 -19.48 -1.66 24.36
N ALA A 1120 -20.32 -0.68 23.99
CA ALA A 1120 -20.80 0.35 24.90
C ALA A 1120 -21.58 -0.23 26.08
N LEU A 1121 -22.48 -1.20 25.87
CA LEU A 1121 -23.24 -1.84 26.95
C LEU A 1121 -22.34 -2.57 27.95
N LEU A 1122 -21.31 -3.28 27.47
CA LEU A 1122 -20.33 -3.92 28.35
C LEU A 1122 -19.57 -2.89 29.18
N PHE A 1123 -19.17 -1.79 28.55
CA PHE A 1123 -18.49 -0.67 29.21
C PHE A 1123 -19.37 0.00 30.27
N VAL A 1124 -20.60 0.39 29.91
CA VAL A 1124 -21.56 1.03 30.83
C VAL A 1124 -21.86 0.11 32.01
N ARG A 1125 -22.09 -1.19 31.78
CA ARG A 1125 -22.27 -2.14 32.89
C ARG A 1125 -21.04 -2.25 33.79
N HIS A 1126 -19.84 -2.13 33.24
CA HIS A 1126 -18.60 -2.19 34.01
C HIS A 1126 -18.45 -0.97 34.93
N ILE A 1127 -18.67 0.26 34.42
CA ILE A 1127 -18.51 1.48 35.21
C ILE A 1127 -19.59 1.66 36.29
N TYR A 1128 -20.83 1.21 36.06
CA TYR A 1128 -21.89 1.35 37.06
C TYR A 1128 -21.93 0.18 38.05
N ARG A 1129 -21.26 -0.95 37.76
CA ARG A 1129 -21.09 -2.04 38.76
C ARG A 1129 -20.11 -1.70 39.88
N SER A 1130 -19.22 -0.75 39.66
CA SER A 1130 -18.28 -0.29 40.69
C SER A 1130 -18.89 0.74 41.64
N ILE A 1131 -20.06 1.28 41.33
CA ILE A 1131 -20.82 2.09 42.30
C ILE A 1131 -21.46 1.12 43.31
N LYS A 1132 -21.16 1.29 44.60
CA LYS A 1132 -21.91 0.64 45.67
C LYS A 1132 -23.26 1.35 45.79
N CYS A 1133 -24.25 0.89 45.04
CA CYS A 1133 -25.64 1.29 45.29
C CYS A 1133 -26.19 0.39 46.40
N GLU A 1134 -26.60 0.98 47.53
CA GLU A 1134 -27.40 0.29 48.57
C GLU A 1134 -28.79 -0.11 48.06
#